data_AF-A0A5B9PIM3-F1
#
_entry.id   AF-A0A5B9PIM3-F1
#
_cell.length_a   1.000
_cell.length_b   1.000
_cell.length_c   1.000
_cell.angle_alpha   90.00
_cell.angle_beta   90.00
_cell.angle_gamma   90.00
#
_symmetry.space_group_name_H-M   'P 1'
#
loop_
_entity.id
_entity.type
_entity.pdbx_description
1 polymer ?
#
loop_
_entity_poly.entity_id
_entity_poly.type
_entity_poly.pdbx_seq_one_letter_code
_entity_poly.pdbx_strand_id
1 'polypeptide(L)'
;MSFLNELQSGFLRKAICLLALQLSLYGTFGPDYAVAQNATTAGTATAPFPTIENLSIDWPIAGDDNNNGSVAVRYRQSGQTDWTDSAPLRRVPAGSNAGFSWANKHSGSITRVAAGTSYEIELALTDPDGGSATQTISASTRTWPGSSDQATEVVTPATIAAALANVSPGDVLVLADGNYSGINVFANGTLAEPIVVRAQNFGGAVVNGDIRFDGFGFIHIVGLTVEGQIKFNGSNDIVIRDCLIITDRDGIVSFGAGVSDSLIKDNTVIGPTQWNEPALGNSGNNLGEGIVLTGPGNVIAFNRVEGFRDGISLLEDSDAVNQQSIDIYGNDIYRCGDDGIEADFGMGNVRVHHNRVTDCFIALSSQPSLGGPTYFYRNVVYNAVYQAFKPQRSSDGNLWYHNTIVKPGDAFNVITSNGFSRSVSRNNIFIGGPAGTFNGFSNGAGRVLYLPSADATCDFNYDGFGSSGTGSFVGRIGATNFDGLAQMQALTTETDAVELDLSVFEDSVSVPAIPVEEHSPPSFELAAQSSAIDVGVALTGFNDRFTGTAPDLGAYEFGKPIPVYGPGGNLGVEDEVVNRFVFYNESRFDGDDASANAADFDAAASDKQALLPGQTATFANYTSYVKGINGVIFEIPATSDVSRSDFEFRIGNDNNVAKWESAPEPTSVTFTARMGGAPNRVTVVWPNGAIVNTWLEIKILANANTGLSVEDVSYFGNLIGETGDSPTAARTNATDIGRLRNNLSGFFTVGVENAFDIDRSGRVNANDIGIARNNLSGFSSLSLITP
;
A
#
# COMPACT_ATOMS: atom_id res chain seq x y z
N MET A 1 23.45 -51.28 -73.51
CA MET A 1 22.63 -52.51 -73.70
C MET A 1 21.42 -52.34 -72.81
N SER A 2 20.15 -52.36 -73.22
CA SER A 2 19.45 -52.48 -74.51
C SER A 2 17.98 -52.04 -74.25
N PHE A 3 17.43 -51.20 -75.13
CA PHE A 3 16.05 -51.16 -75.67
C PHE A 3 14.80 -51.26 -74.73
N LEU A 4 13.63 -50.65 -74.96
CA LEU A 4 13.08 -49.50 -75.73
C LEU A 4 11.53 -49.61 -75.59
N ASN A 5 10.82 -48.49 -75.86
CA ASN A 5 9.39 -48.28 -76.21
C ASN A 5 8.58 -47.57 -75.11
N GLU A 6 8.36 -46.24 -75.15
CA GLU A 6 7.60 -45.36 -76.07
C GLU A 6 6.08 -45.57 -76.15
N LEU A 7 5.35 -44.52 -75.75
CA LEU A 7 4.05 -44.11 -76.33
C LEU A 7 3.77 -42.63 -76.01
N GLN A 8 3.85 -41.78 -77.04
CA GLN A 8 3.31 -40.41 -77.13
C GLN A 8 1.87 -40.46 -77.67
N SER A 9 0.92 -39.65 -77.21
CA SER A 9 0.50 -38.33 -77.76
C SER A 9 -0.96 -38.12 -77.25
N GLY A 10 -1.56 -36.96 -76.99
CA GLY A 10 -1.44 -35.62 -77.54
C GLY A 10 -2.76 -35.24 -78.25
N PHE A 11 -3.52 -34.30 -77.67
CA PHE A 11 -4.54 -33.39 -78.27
C PHE A 11 -6.03 -33.42 -77.86
N LEU A 12 -6.46 -32.19 -77.60
CA LEU A 12 -7.68 -31.52 -77.15
C LEU A 12 -8.88 -31.59 -78.13
N ARG A 13 -10.13 -31.79 -77.64
CA ARG A 13 -11.27 -30.83 -77.72
C ARG A 13 -12.66 -31.43 -77.38
N LYS A 14 -13.29 -30.81 -76.36
CA LYS A 14 -14.72 -30.47 -76.14
C LYS A 14 -15.83 -31.44 -76.59
N ALA A 15 -16.62 -31.91 -75.63
CA ALA A 15 -18.06 -31.63 -75.56
C ALA A 15 -18.61 -31.94 -74.15
N ILE A 16 -19.37 -30.98 -73.62
CA ILE A 16 -20.08 -30.98 -72.34
C ILE A 16 -21.37 -31.80 -72.50
N CYS A 17 -21.67 -32.69 -71.56
CA CYS A 17 -23.04 -32.92 -71.07
C CYS A 17 -23.02 -33.75 -69.77
N LEU A 18 -23.62 -33.14 -68.74
CA LEU A 18 -23.88 -33.66 -67.41
C LEU A 18 -24.69 -34.97 -67.43
N LEU A 19 -24.34 -35.92 -66.56
CA LEU A 19 -25.30 -36.41 -65.56
C LEU A 19 -24.56 -37.06 -64.38
N ALA A 20 -24.98 -36.66 -63.18
CA ALA A 20 -24.52 -37.11 -61.88
C ALA A 20 -24.81 -38.61 -61.62
N LEU A 21 -23.95 -39.29 -60.86
CA LEU A 21 -24.19 -39.66 -59.45
C LEU A 21 -23.10 -40.63 -58.93
N GLN A 22 -22.80 -40.51 -57.64
CA GLN A 22 -22.18 -41.49 -56.71
C GLN A 22 -20.69 -41.36 -56.33
N LEU A 23 -20.51 -40.79 -55.14
CA LEU A 23 -19.67 -41.21 -54.01
C LEU A 23 -18.24 -41.70 -54.29
N SER A 24 -17.26 -40.94 -53.82
CA SER A 24 -16.19 -41.48 -52.97
C SER A 24 -15.55 -40.37 -52.13
N LEU A 25 -15.48 -40.64 -50.83
CA LEU A 25 -14.72 -39.91 -49.81
C LEU A 25 -13.28 -39.64 -50.27
N TYR A 26 -12.89 -38.37 -50.30
CA TYR A 26 -11.55 -37.93 -49.93
C TYR A 26 -11.70 -36.60 -49.18
N GLY A 27 -11.96 -36.72 -47.87
CA GLY A 27 -11.76 -35.60 -46.96
C GLY A 27 -10.26 -35.37 -46.82
N THR A 28 -9.73 -34.42 -47.58
CA THR A 28 -8.44 -33.83 -47.32
C THR A 28 -8.55 -33.00 -46.04
N PHE A 29 -8.07 -33.53 -44.91
CA PHE A 29 -7.70 -32.70 -43.77
C PHE A 29 -6.55 -31.81 -44.19
N GLY A 30 -6.85 -30.58 -44.61
CA GLY A 30 -5.86 -29.51 -44.60
C GLY A 30 -5.57 -29.15 -43.14
N PRO A 31 -4.34 -28.75 -42.79
CA PRO A 31 -4.09 -28.19 -41.46
C PRO A 31 -4.95 -26.93 -41.32
N ASP A 32 -5.82 -26.90 -40.30
CA ASP A 32 -6.45 -25.66 -39.84
C ASP A 32 -5.31 -24.74 -39.36
N TYR A 33 -4.93 -23.78 -40.19
CA TYR A 33 -4.12 -22.67 -39.74
C TYR A 33 -5.00 -21.83 -38.82
N ALA A 34 -4.77 -21.92 -37.51
CA ALA A 34 -5.35 -20.97 -36.57
C ALA A 34 -4.96 -19.55 -37.01
N VAL A 35 -5.95 -18.74 -37.40
CA VAL A 35 -5.73 -17.35 -37.77
C VAL A 35 -5.57 -16.57 -36.46
N ALA A 36 -4.48 -15.80 -36.34
CA ALA A 36 -4.25 -14.92 -35.18
C ALA A 36 -5.46 -13.99 -34.99
N GLN A 37 -6.02 -13.99 -33.78
CA GLN A 37 -7.17 -13.16 -33.44
C GLN A 37 -6.65 -11.87 -32.83
N ASN A 38 -6.42 -10.85 -33.67
CA ASN A 38 -6.01 -9.54 -33.17
C ASN A 38 -7.13 -8.85 -32.38
N ALA A 39 -8.40 -9.07 -32.73
CA ALA A 39 -9.52 -8.44 -32.03
C ALA A 39 -9.73 -8.98 -30.59
N THR A 40 -9.79 -8.08 -29.61
CA THR A 40 -10.02 -8.42 -28.19
C THR A 40 -11.47 -8.81 -27.89
N THR A 41 -11.64 -9.88 -27.12
CA THR A 41 -12.88 -10.24 -26.43
C THR A 41 -12.68 -10.14 -24.92
N ALA A 42 -13.43 -9.25 -24.26
CA ALA A 42 -13.34 -9.05 -22.80
C ALA A 42 -13.98 -10.20 -22.01
N GLY A 43 -13.29 -10.66 -20.97
CA GLY A 43 -13.84 -11.52 -19.91
C GLY A 43 -14.47 -10.70 -18.78
N THR A 44 -14.52 -11.27 -17.57
CA THR A 44 -15.03 -10.61 -16.36
C THR A 44 -13.90 -9.99 -15.56
N ALA A 45 -13.96 -8.68 -15.32
CA ALA A 45 -13.00 -7.99 -14.48
C ALA A 45 -13.16 -8.37 -13.00
N THR A 46 -12.05 -8.36 -12.27
CA THR A 46 -11.97 -8.70 -10.84
C THR A 46 -11.01 -7.75 -10.13
N ALA A 47 -11.18 -7.60 -8.81
CA ALA A 47 -10.28 -6.84 -7.96
C ALA A 47 -9.77 -7.74 -6.79
N PRO A 48 -8.75 -8.59 -7.04
CA PRO A 48 -8.37 -9.64 -6.10
C PRO A 48 -7.52 -9.11 -4.94
N PHE A 49 -7.77 -9.62 -3.73
CA PHE A 49 -6.96 -9.41 -2.52
C PHE A 49 -6.64 -7.94 -2.24
N PRO A 50 -7.65 -7.12 -1.90
CA PRO A 50 -7.42 -5.74 -1.54
C PRO A 50 -6.44 -5.63 -0.37
N THR A 51 -5.58 -4.62 -0.44
CA THR A 51 -4.68 -4.27 0.66
C THR A 51 -5.23 -3.07 1.41
N ILE A 52 -4.45 -2.50 2.31
CA ILE A 52 -4.89 -1.38 3.15
C ILE A 52 -5.05 -0.11 2.30
N GLU A 53 -4.16 0.14 1.34
CA GLU A 53 -4.17 1.40 0.58
C GLU A 53 -4.14 1.21 -0.94
N ASN A 54 -4.20 -0.05 -1.41
CA ASN A 54 -4.12 -0.36 -2.83
C ASN A 54 -5.15 -1.42 -3.25
N LEU A 55 -5.72 -1.22 -4.44
CA LEU A 55 -6.68 -2.14 -5.08
C LEU A 55 -6.05 -2.71 -6.36
N SER A 56 -5.81 -4.01 -6.38
CA SER A 56 -5.40 -4.73 -7.58
C SER A 56 -6.59 -4.95 -8.50
N ILE A 57 -6.35 -4.99 -9.81
CA ILE A 57 -7.35 -5.22 -10.85
C ILE A 57 -6.78 -6.22 -11.86
N ASP A 58 -7.58 -7.23 -12.19
CA ASP A 58 -7.32 -8.20 -13.24
C ASP A 58 -8.53 -8.29 -14.17
N TRP A 59 -8.30 -8.11 -15.47
CA TRP A 59 -9.31 -8.26 -16.51
C TRP A 59 -8.86 -9.27 -17.59
N PRO A 60 -9.27 -10.54 -17.48
CA PRO A 60 -8.99 -11.57 -18.48
C PRO A 60 -9.57 -11.21 -19.85
N ILE A 61 -8.85 -11.58 -20.91
CA ILE A 61 -9.27 -11.38 -22.31
C ILE A 61 -8.98 -12.60 -23.18
N ALA A 62 -9.60 -12.68 -24.35
CA ALA A 62 -9.20 -13.56 -25.46
C ALA A 62 -8.90 -12.72 -26.72
N GLY A 63 -8.03 -13.22 -27.60
CA GLY A 63 -7.51 -12.44 -28.73
C GLY A 63 -6.40 -11.47 -28.31
N ASP A 64 -6.25 -10.35 -29.03
CA ASP A 64 -5.17 -9.37 -28.86
C ASP A 64 -3.77 -9.98 -29.01
N ASP A 65 -3.59 -10.80 -30.06
CA ASP A 65 -2.32 -11.50 -30.35
C ASP A 65 -1.17 -10.51 -30.70
N ASN A 66 -1.51 -9.30 -31.13
CA ASN A 66 -0.57 -8.20 -31.40
C ASN A 66 -0.35 -7.27 -30.19
N ASN A 67 -1.03 -7.51 -29.06
CA ASN A 67 -0.83 -6.84 -27.76
C ASN A 67 -0.98 -5.31 -27.82
N ASN A 68 -1.94 -4.81 -28.60
CA ASN A 68 -2.21 -3.38 -28.75
C ASN A 68 -3.57 -2.95 -28.16
N GLY A 69 -4.30 -3.86 -27.51
CA GLY A 69 -5.42 -3.53 -26.64
C GLY A 69 -5.00 -2.65 -25.46
N SER A 70 -5.93 -1.82 -24.98
CA SER A 70 -5.70 -0.88 -23.88
C SER A 70 -6.91 -0.79 -22.95
N VAL A 71 -6.67 -0.60 -21.65
CA VAL A 71 -7.74 -0.40 -20.66
C VAL A 71 -7.47 0.87 -19.87
N ALA A 72 -8.36 1.85 -20.03
CA ALA A 72 -8.41 3.02 -19.15
C ALA A 72 -9.14 2.66 -17.84
N VAL A 73 -8.69 3.24 -16.73
CA VAL A 73 -9.24 3.01 -15.39
C VAL A 73 -9.60 4.35 -14.77
N ARG A 74 -10.82 4.45 -14.24
CA ARG A 74 -11.22 5.54 -13.35
C ARG A 74 -11.99 4.98 -12.18
N TYR A 75 -11.94 5.67 -11.04
CA TYR A 75 -12.56 5.23 -9.81
C TYR A 75 -13.19 6.38 -9.04
N ARG A 76 -14.10 6.06 -8.13
CA ARG A 76 -14.67 7.01 -7.18
C ARG A 76 -15.07 6.28 -5.92
N GLN A 77 -15.01 6.96 -4.78
CA GLN A 77 -15.55 6.39 -3.55
C GLN A 77 -17.06 6.13 -3.74
N SER A 78 -17.55 5.00 -3.26
CA SER A 78 -18.95 4.61 -3.40
C SER A 78 -19.88 5.70 -2.86
N GLY A 79 -20.87 6.08 -3.65
CA GLY A 79 -21.80 7.17 -3.33
C GLY A 79 -21.36 8.56 -3.78
N GLN A 80 -20.11 8.74 -4.22
CA GLN A 80 -19.64 9.99 -4.83
C GLN A 80 -20.01 10.05 -6.32
N THR A 81 -20.06 11.27 -6.88
CA THR A 81 -20.34 11.48 -8.31
C THR A 81 -19.08 11.57 -9.16
N ASP A 82 -18.01 12.14 -8.60
CA ASP A 82 -16.83 12.55 -9.36
C ASP A 82 -15.84 11.40 -9.52
N TRP A 83 -15.39 11.21 -10.75
CA TRP A 83 -14.43 10.17 -11.12
C TRP A 83 -13.01 10.71 -11.08
N THR A 84 -12.10 9.91 -10.54
CA THR A 84 -10.66 10.12 -10.56
C THR A 84 -10.01 9.11 -11.50
N ASP A 85 -9.13 9.57 -12.39
CA ASP A 85 -8.40 8.66 -13.29
C ASP A 85 -7.29 7.92 -12.51
N SER A 86 -7.05 6.67 -12.89
CA SER A 86 -5.95 5.85 -12.38
C SER A 86 -5.03 5.46 -13.54
N ALA A 87 -3.85 4.93 -13.22
CA ALA A 87 -2.98 4.28 -14.20
C ALA A 87 -3.78 3.26 -15.05
N PRO A 88 -3.57 3.24 -16.38
CA PRO A 88 -4.18 2.22 -17.23
C PRO A 88 -3.65 0.82 -16.87
N LEU A 89 -4.47 -0.21 -17.09
CA LEU A 89 -4.03 -1.58 -16.85
C LEU A 89 -2.98 -2.00 -17.89
N ARG A 90 -1.94 -2.70 -17.44
CA ARG A 90 -0.87 -3.25 -18.27
C ARG A 90 -1.38 -4.46 -19.03
N ARG A 91 -1.03 -4.53 -20.32
CA ARG A 91 -1.27 -5.70 -21.15
C ARG A 91 -0.34 -6.84 -20.71
N VAL A 92 -0.91 -7.98 -20.31
CA VAL A 92 -0.18 -9.19 -19.87
C VAL A 92 -0.53 -10.38 -20.78
N PRO A 93 0.31 -10.67 -21.79
CA PRO A 93 0.10 -11.80 -22.69
C PRO A 93 0.14 -13.13 -21.92
N ALA A 94 -0.63 -14.12 -22.36
CA ALA A 94 -0.54 -15.47 -21.77
C ALA A 94 0.89 -16.00 -21.87
N GLY A 95 1.38 -16.62 -20.80
CA GLY A 95 2.76 -17.05 -20.69
C GLY A 95 2.97 -18.13 -19.65
N SER A 96 4.16 -18.72 -19.67
CA SER A 96 4.62 -19.63 -18.63
C SER A 96 6.10 -19.44 -18.37
N ASN A 97 6.50 -19.53 -17.11
CA ASN A 97 7.88 -19.44 -16.67
C ASN A 97 8.04 -20.12 -15.31
N ALA A 98 9.21 -20.69 -15.04
CA ALA A 98 9.58 -21.30 -13.76
C ALA A 98 8.54 -22.29 -13.17
N GLY A 99 7.78 -23.00 -14.03
CA GLY A 99 6.74 -23.96 -13.59
C GLY A 99 5.35 -23.35 -13.39
N PHE A 100 5.20 -22.03 -13.56
CA PHE A 100 3.93 -21.31 -13.46
C PHE A 100 3.41 -20.91 -14.84
N SER A 101 2.10 -20.64 -14.93
CA SER A 101 1.46 -20.13 -16.13
C SER A 101 0.37 -19.13 -15.79
N TRP A 102 0.22 -18.11 -16.62
CA TRP A 102 -0.83 -17.10 -16.51
C TRP A 102 -1.58 -16.96 -17.82
N ALA A 103 -2.85 -16.59 -17.70
CA ALA A 103 -3.73 -16.38 -18.85
C ALA A 103 -3.58 -14.97 -19.43
N ASN A 104 -4.15 -14.79 -20.62
CA ASN A 104 -4.17 -13.52 -21.32
C ASN A 104 -5.06 -12.50 -20.58
N LYS A 105 -4.50 -11.36 -20.17
CA LYS A 105 -5.24 -10.35 -19.39
C LYS A 105 -4.71 -8.93 -19.56
N HIS A 106 -5.46 -7.98 -19.00
CA HIS A 106 -4.97 -6.69 -18.55
C HIS A 106 -4.90 -6.70 -17.02
N SER A 107 -3.84 -6.15 -16.43
CA SER A 107 -3.63 -6.14 -14.97
C SER A 107 -3.01 -4.83 -14.49
N GLY A 108 -3.39 -4.36 -13.31
CA GLY A 108 -2.87 -3.14 -12.73
C GLY A 108 -3.41 -2.83 -11.35
N SER A 109 -2.96 -1.74 -10.74
CA SER A 109 -3.37 -1.33 -9.40
C SER A 109 -3.84 0.12 -9.37
N ILE A 110 -4.90 0.40 -8.62
CA ILE A 110 -5.20 1.74 -8.09
C ILE A 110 -4.45 1.86 -6.77
N THR A 111 -3.61 2.89 -6.65
CA THR A 111 -2.71 3.04 -5.51
C THR A 111 -3.05 4.25 -4.65
N ARG A 112 -2.70 4.19 -3.35
CA ARG A 112 -2.88 5.28 -2.37
C ARG A 112 -4.34 5.75 -2.23
N VAL A 113 -5.25 4.79 -2.19
CA VAL A 113 -6.65 5.04 -1.85
C VAL A 113 -6.88 4.83 -0.35
N ALA A 114 -7.90 5.46 0.22
CA ALA A 114 -8.15 5.43 1.65
C ALA A 114 -8.42 3.99 2.13
N ALA A 115 -7.94 3.66 3.34
CA ALA A 115 -8.19 2.39 3.99
C ALA A 115 -9.67 2.20 4.35
N GLY A 116 -10.12 0.94 4.45
CA GLY A 116 -11.50 0.59 4.83
C GLY A 116 -12.60 1.19 3.93
N THR A 117 -12.25 1.62 2.72
CA THR A 117 -13.10 2.45 1.87
C THR A 117 -13.55 1.67 0.64
N SER A 118 -14.84 1.77 0.32
CA SER A 118 -15.43 1.16 -0.87
C SER A 118 -15.38 2.10 -2.07
N TYR A 119 -15.04 1.54 -3.23
CA TYR A 119 -14.89 2.24 -4.50
C TYR A 119 -15.74 1.59 -5.60
N GLU A 120 -16.29 2.42 -6.47
CA GLU A 120 -16.73 2.02 -7.80
C GLU A 120 -15.58 2.26 -8.77
N ILE A 121 -15.28 1.26 -9.60
CA ILE A 121 -14.15 1.27 -10.55
C ILE A 121 -14.70 0.99 -11.94
N GLU A 122 -14.52 1.93 -12.87
CA GLU A 122 -14.87 1.77 -14.27
C GLU A 122 -13.64 1.45 -15.10
N LEU A 123 -13.75 0.39 -15.89
CA LEU A 123 -12.73 -0.11 -16.80
C LEU A 123 -13.23 0.03 -18.23
N ALA A 124 -12.47 0.69 -19.10
CA ALA A 124 -12.81 0.89 -20.50
C ALA A 124 -11.75 0.28 -21.41
N LEU A 125 -12.05 -0.90 -21.96
CA LEU A 125 -11.23 -1.61 -22.93
C LEU A 125 -11.47 -1.06 -24.34
N THR A 126 -10.38 -0.79 -25.07
CA THR A 126 -10.39 -0.46 -26.50
C THR A 126 -9.24 -1.17 -27.22
N ASP A 127 -9.55 -1.74 -28.39
CA ASP A 127 -8.60 -2.42 -29.27
C ASP A 127 -8.69 -1.82 -30.70
N PRO A 128 -7.59 -1.34 -31.29
CA PRO A 128 -7.56 -0.82 -32.66
C PRO A 128 -8.01 -1.80 -33.75
N ASP A 129 -7.81 -3.10 -33.55
CA ASP A 129 -8.14 -4.17 -34.50
C ASP A 129 -9.59 -4.70 -34.29
N GLY A 130 -10.28 -4.18 -33.29
CA GLY A 130 -11.69 -4.46 -32.99
C GLY A 130 -11.87 -5.09 -31.62
N GLY A 131 -12.91 -4.66 -30.90
CA GLY A 131 -13.14 -5.07 -29.51
C GLY A 131 -13.19 -3.85 -28.60
N SER A 132 -14.28 -3.73 -27.86
CA SER A 132 -14.43 -2.71 -26.83
C SER A 132 -15.39 -3.21 -25.77
N ALA A 133 -15.15 -2.84 -24.53
CA ALA A 133 -16.01 -3.17 -23.41
C ALA A 133 -15.87 -2.13 -22.31
N THR A 134 -16.95 -1.87 -21.59
CA THR A 134 -16.91 -1.10 -20.35
C THR A 134 -17.49 -1.96 -19.24
N GLN A 135 -16.78 -2.09 -18.13
CA GLN A 135 -17.27 -2.76 -16.93
C GLN A 135 -17.08 -1.85 -15.73
N THR A 136 -18.09 -1.78 -14.87
CA THR A 136 -17.97 -1.18 -13.54
C THR A 136 -17.97 -2.30 -12.52
N ILE A 137 -16.95 -2.34 -11.67
CA ILE A 137 -16.83 -3.26 -10.54
C ILE A 137 -16.81 -2.46 -9.23
N SER A 138 -17.04 -3.14 -8.12
CA SER A 138 -16.88 -2.57 -6.77
C SER A 138 -15.79 -3.33 -6.02
N ALA A 139 -14.97 -2.59 -5.28
CA ALA A 139 -13.93 -3.14 -4.43
C ALA A 139 -13.74 -2.26 -3.19
N SER A 140 -13.31 -2.85 -2.09
CA SER A 140 -13.05 -2.15 -0.83
C SER A 140 -11.65 -2.44 -0.36
N THR A 141 -10.91 -1.42 0.07
CA THR A 141 -9.64 -1.61 0.78
C THR A 141 -9.89 -2.22 2.15
N ARG A 142 -8.88 -2.90 2.70
CA ARG A 142 -8.92 -3.40 4.07
C ARG A 142 -8.81 -2.24 5.05
N THR A 143 -9.47 -2.35 6.18
CA THR A 143 -9.28 -1.41 7.30
C THR A 143 -7.89 -1.61 7.90
N TRP A 144 -7.29 -0.55 8.43
CA TRP A 144 -6.26 -0.72 9.46
C TRP A 144 -6.84 -1.57 10.60
N PRO A 145 -6.11 -2.56 11.14
CA PRO A 145 -6.61 -3.35 12.26
C PRO A 145 -7.03 -2.43 13.40
N GLY A 146 -8.31 -2.48 13.79
CA GLY A 146 -8.83 -1.69 14.90
C GLY A 146 -8.15 -2.06 16.22
N SER A 147 -8.05 -1.12 17.16
CA SER A 147 -7.40 -1.26 18.47
C SER A 147 -8.18 -2.16 19.44
N SER A 148 -8.51 -3.38 19.03
CA SER A 148 -9.05 -4.45 19.88
C SER A 148 -8.08 -4.90 20.99
N ASP A 149 -6.85 -4.40 20.98
CA ASP A 149 -5.81 -4.57 22.01
C ASP A 149 -6.17 -4.14 23.44
N GLN A 150 -7.38 -3.61 23.64
CA GLN A 150 -7.83 -3.12 24.94
C GLN A 150 -8.36 -4.26 25.79
N ALA A 151 -7.60 -4.61 26.83
CA ALA A 151 -8.10 -5.41 27.96
C ALA A 151 -7.31 -5.11 29.23
N THR A 152 -7.85 -5.59 30.36
CA THR A 152 -7.25 -5.44 31.69
C THR A 152 -6.68 -6.76 32.23
N GLU A 153 -6.81 -7.87 31.51
CA GLU A 153 -6.29 -9.16 31.96
C GLU A 153 -4.78 -9.24 31.77
N VAL A 154 -4.06 -9.07 32.89
CA VAL A 154 -2.61 -9.17 32.92
C VAL A 154 -2.17 -10.61 33.14
N VAL A 155 -1.37 -11.12 32.20
CA VAL A 155 -0.82 -12.47 32.19
C VAL A 155 0.66 -12.42 32.55
N THR A 156 1.09 -13.26 33.49
CA THR A 156 2.48 -13.35 33.95
C THR A 156 3.18 -14.58 33.34
N PRO A 157 4.51 -14.70 33.45
CA PRO A 157 5.21 -15.93 33.04
C PRO A 157 4.68 -17.20 33.70
N ALA A 158 4.14 -17.10 34.92
CA ALA A 158 3.57 -18.23 35.65
C ALA A 158 2.15 -18.61 35.18
N THR A 159 1.42 -17.69 34.55
CA THR A 159 0.00 -17.88 34.20
C THR A 159 -0.26 -18.01 32.71
N ILE A 160 0.69 -17.64 31.84
CA ILE A 160 0.52 -17.65 30.38
C ILE A 160 0.12 -19.00 29.79
N ALA A 161 0.68 -20.10 30.30
CA ALA A 161 0.37 -21.43 29.79
C ALA A 161 -1.12 -21.77 29.99
N ALA A 162 -1.71 -21.34 31.12
CA ALA A 162 -3.13 -21.55 31.39
C ALA A 162 -4.02 -20.61 30.56
N ALA A 163 -3.58 -19.35 30.34
CA ALA A 163 -4.30 -18.40 29.50
C ALA A 163 -4.37 -18.89 28.04
N LEU A 164 -3.23 -19.26 27.45
CA LEU A 164 -3.16 -19.80 26.09
C LEU A 164 -3.95 -21.09 25.90
N ALA A 165 -4.06 -21.94 26.93
CA ALA A 165 -4.85 -23.17 26.85
C ALA A 165 -6.37 -22.93 26.79
N ASN A 166 -6.84 -21.74 27.17
CA ASN A 166 -8.26 -21.39 27.20
C ASN A 166 -8.62 -20.21 26.26
N VAL A 167 -7.66 -19.71 25.49
CA VAL A 167 -7.82 -18.52 24.65
C VAL A 167 -8.89 -18.74 23.58
N SER A 168 -9.75 -17.75 23.41
CA SER A 168 -10.94 -17.73 22.54
C SER A 168 -10.96 -16.44 21.70
N PRO A 169 -11.75 -16.40 20.60
CA PRO A 169 -11.91 -15.16 19.83
C PRO A 169 -12.25 -13.95 20.72
N GLY A 170 -11.56 -12.83 20.49
CA GLY A 170 -11.72 -11.59 21.24
C GLY A 170 -10.87 -11.49 22.52
N ASP A 171 -10.21 -12.57 22.93
CA ASP A 171 -9.33 -12.52 24.10
C ASP A 171 -8.06 -11.70 23.81
N VAL A 172 -7.70 -10.87 24.79
CA VAL A 172 -6.50 -10.05 24.77
C VAL A 172 -5.63 -10.42 25.97
N LEU A 173 -4.52 -11.09 25.71
CA LEU A 173 -3.54 -11.47 26.72
C LEU A 173 -2.50 -10.36 26.86
N VAL A 174 -2.59 -9.56 27.94
CA VAL A 174 -1.64 -8.48 28.24
C VAL A 174 -0.48 -9.04 29.08
N LEU A 175 0.66 -9.27 28.46
CA LEU A 175 1.83 -9.85 29.12
C LEU A 175 2.54 -8.80 30.00
N ALA A 176 2.60 -9.05 31.30
CA ALA A 176 3.41 -8.27 32.23
C ALA A 176 4.90 -8.32 31.87
N ASP A 177 5.67 -7.36 32.36
CA ASP A 177 7.12 -7.38 32.17
C ASP A 177 7.73 -8.67 32.75
N GLY A 178 8.59 -9.33 31.98
CA GLY A 178 9.19 -10.59 32.40
C GLY A 178 9.66 -11.47 31.25
N ASN A 179 10.28 -12.58 31.63
CA ASN A 179 10.79 -13.58 30.70
C ASN A 179 9.80 -14.73 30.54
N TYR A 180 9.41 -14.99 29.30
CA TYR A 180 8.49 -16.03 28.88
C TYR A 180 9.25 -17.11 28.11
N SER A 181 8.84 -18.37 28.23
CA SER A 181 9.25 -19.38 27.25
C SER A 181 8.54 -19.15 25.92
N GLY A 182 8.95 -19.85 24.86
CA GLY A 182 8.24 -19.85 23.57
C GLY A 182 6.72 -20.01 23.71
N ILE A 183 5.99 -19.27 22.89
CA ILE A 183 4.53 -19.13 22.92
C ILE A 183 3.94 -19.90 21.74
N ASN A 184 2.85 -20.63 21.99
CA ASN A 184 2.05 -21.21 20.92
C ASN A 184 0.59 -20.78 21.08
N VAL A 185 -0.01 -20.28 20.00
CA VAL A 185 -1.44 -19.95 19.96
C VAL A 185 -2.13 -20.98 19.06
N PHE A 186 -2.99 -21.81 19.66
CA PHE A 186 -3.69 -22.90 18.98
C PHE A 186 -5.21 -22.65 18.93
N ALA A 187 -5.59 -21.41 18.58
CA ALA A 187 -6.97 -20.99 18.43
C ALA A 187 -7.06 -19.91 17.35
N ASN A 188 -8.22 -19.82 16.70
CA ASN A 188 -8.52 -18.76 15.74
C ASN A 188 -9.25 -17.63 16.46
N GLY A 189 -8.94 -16.39 16.11
CA GLY A 189 -9.84 -15.26 16.33
C GLY A 189 -10.89 -15.17 15.22
N THR A 190 -11.49 -14.00 15.10
CA THR A 190 -12.27 -13.60 13.92
C THR A 190 -11.91 -12.17 13.52
N LEU A 191 -12.37 -11.72 12.35
CA LEU A 191 -12.17 -10.33 11.90
C LEU A 191 -12.71 -9.29 12.90
N ALA A 192 -13.84 -9.60 13.56
CA ALA A 192 -14.45 -8.71 14.55
C ALA A 192 -13.85 -8.88 15.96
N GLU A 193 -13.36 -10.08 16.26
CA GLU A 193 -12.88 -10.49 17.58
C GLU A 193 -11.54 -11.25 17.43
N PRO A 194 -10.44 -10.55 17.09
CA PRO A 194 -9.13 -11.20 16.96
C PRO A 194 -8.62 -11.65 18.32
N ILE A 195 -7.72 -12.64 18.33
CA ILE A 195 -6.94 -12.98 19.52
C ILE A 195 -5.72 -12.06 19.56
N VAL A 196 -5.50 -11.35 20.66
CA VAL A 196 -4.35 -10.44 20.82
C VAL A 196 -3.42 -10.96 21.90
N VAL A 197 -2.13 -11.07 21.58
CA VAL A 197 -1.06 -11.30 22.56
C VAL A 197 -0.13 -10.10 22.52
N ARG A 198 -0.14 -9.29 23.58
CA ARG A 198 0.58 -8.02 23.59
C ARG A 198 1.39 -7.79 24.86
N ALA A 199 2.45 -6.99 24.76
CA ALA A 199 3.16 -6.52 25.95
C ALA A 199 2.33 -5.47 26.72
N GLN A 200 2.40 -5.51 28.05
CA GLN A 200 1.89 -4.44 28.91
C GLN A 200 2.66 -3.14 28.66
N ASN A 201 3.99 -3.24 28.68
CA ASN A 201 4.92 -2.18 28.29
C ASN A 201 5.73 -2.67 27.09
N PHE A 202 5.84 -1.86 26.04
CA PHE A 202 6.61 -2.21 24.84
C PHE A 202 8.03 -2.65 25.21
N GLY A 203 8.43 -3.85 24.75
CA GLY A 203 9.72 -4.45 25.05
C GLY A 203 9.89 -5.02 26.46
N GLY A 204 8.91 -4.85 27.36
CA GLY A 204 8.96 -5.35 28.73
C GLY A 204 8.74 -6.86 28.86
N ALA A 205 7.94 -7.44 27.95
CA ALA A 205 7.71 -8.88 27.86
C ALA A 205 8.67 -9.51 26.84
N VAL A 206 9.60 -10.34 27.32
CA VAL A 206 10.64 -11.01 26.52
C VAL A 206 10.29 -12.48 26.36
N VAL A 207 10.12 -12.94 25.12
CA VAL A 207 9.89 -14.34 24.77
C VAL A 207 11.21 -14.99 24.37
N ASN A 208 11.70 -15.88 25.23
CA ASN A 208 12.92 -16.66 25.01
C ASN A 208 12.57 -17.95 24.24
N GLY A 209 12.46 -17.82 22.93
CA GLY A 209 12.06 -18.88 22.00
C GLY A 209 11.01 -18.40 21.00
N ASP A 210 10.53 -19.34 20.18
CA ASP A 210 9.62 -19.01 19.08
C ASP A 210 8.22 -18.62 19.56
N ILE A 211 7.56 -17.75 18.80
CA ILE A 211 6.11 -17.60 18.80
C ILE A 211 5.55 -18.33 17.59
N ARG A 212 4.64 -19.30 17.79
CA ARG A 212 4.05 -20.10 16.71
C ARG A 212 2.54 -20.15 16.72
N PHE A 213 1.96 -20.09 15.54
CA PHE A 213 0.50 -20.19 15.33
C PHE A 213 0.17 -20.72 13.93
N ASP A 214 0.92 -21.72 13.47
CA ASP A 214 0.72 -22.37 12.18
C ASP A 214 -0.71 -22.92 12.03
N GLY A 215 -1.40 -22.53 10.96
CA GLY A 215 -2.77 -22.94 10.64
C GLY A 215 -3.87 -22.21 11.42
N PHE A 216 -3.52 -21.20 12.20
CA PHE A 216 -4.46 -20.36 12.96
C PHE A 216 -4.37 -18.90 12.49
N GLY A 217 -5.52 -18.24 12.31
CA GLY A 217 -5.67 -16.89 11.79
C GLY A 217 -6.38 -15.93 12.73
N PHE A 218 -6.44 -14.65 12.34
CA PHE A 218 -6.99 -13.55 13.14
C PHE A 218 -6.27 -13.38 14.49
N ILE A 219 -4.94 -13.38 14.45
CA ILE A 219 -4.08 -13.27 15.63
C ILE A 219 -3.22 -12.01 15.51
N HIS A 220 -3.18 -11.22 16.57
CA HIS A 220 -2.32 -10.05 16.70
C HIS A 220 -1.19 -10.32 17.71
N ILE A 221 0.05 -10.08 17.30
CA ILE A 221 1.24 -10.08 18.15
C ILE A 221 1.77 -8.65 18.23
N VAL A 222 1.79 -8.06 19.43
CA VAL A 222 2.02 -6.63 19.59
C VAL A 222 3.03 -6.31 20.69
N GLY A 223 4.09 -5.58 20.33
CA GLY A 223 4.97 -4.94 21.32
C GLY A 223 5.91 -5.86 22.10
N LEU A 224 6.01 -7.13 21.72
CA LEU A 224 6.85 -8.11 22.41
C LEU A 224 8.32 -7.98 21.98
N THR A 225 9.24 -8.33 22.89
CA THR A 225 10.61 -8.71 22.48
C THR A 225 10.66 -10.22 22.30
N VAL A 226 11.25 -10.69 21.21
CA VAL A 226 11.35 -12.11 20.86
C VAL A 226 12.82 -12.46 20.60
N GLU A 227 13.39 -13.32 21.43
CA GLU A 227 14.69 -13.95 21.22
C GLU A 227 14.47 -15.30 20.52
N GLY A 228 14.18 -15.25 19.22
CA GLY A 228 13.69 -16.37 18.42
C GLY A 228 13.01 -15.89 17.14
N GLN A 229 12.16 -16.72 16.56
CA GLN A 229 11.41 -16.37 15.35
C GLN A 229 9.89 -16.28 15.63
N ILE A 230 9.16 -15.55 14.80
CA ILE A 230 7.69 -15.60 14.76
C ILE A 230 7.27 -16.38 13.52
N LYS A 231 6.53 -17.49 13.67
CA LYS A 231 6.21 -18.41 12.58
C LYS A 231 4.73 -18.82 12.51
N PHE A 232 4.15 -18.72 11.31
CA PHE A 232 2.70 -18.81 11.09
C PHE A 232 2.33 -19.33 9.70
N ASN A 233 2.78 -20.54 9.39
CA ASN A 233 2.50 -21.20 8.12
C ASN A 233 0.99 -21.48 7.96
N GLY A 234 0.40 -21.20 6.81
CA GLY A 234 -1.00 -21.57 6.53
C GLY A 234 -2.05 -20.75 7.28
N SER A 235 -1.70 -19.54 7.72
CA SER A 235 -2.57 -18.63 8.48
C SER A 235 -3.24 -17.58 7.58
N ASN A 236 -4.13 -16.77 8.14
CA ASN A 236 -4.73 -15.61 7.47
C ASN A 236 -5.02 -14.48 8.48
N ASP A 237 -5.09 -13.24 8.00
CA ASP A 237 -5.45 -12.07 8.81
C ASP A 237 -4.57 -11.93 10.07
N ILE A 238 -3.25 -12.06 9.89
CA ILE A 238 -2.26 -11.93 10.97
C ILE A 238 -1.81 -10.48 11.09
N VAL A 239 -1.65 -10.00 12.33
CA VAL A 239 -1.01 -8.71 12.60
C VAL A 239 0.22 -8.95 13.47
N ILE A 240 1.39 -8.52 13.01
CA ILE A 240 2.61 -8.48 13.82
C ILE A 240 3.11 -7.05 13.80
N ARG A 241 3.10 -6.38 14.95
CA ARG A 241 3.55 -5.00 15.03
C ARG A 241 4.25 -4.60 16.31
N ASP A 242 5.03 -3.53 16.20
CA ASP A 242 5.75 -2.90 17.31
C ASP A 242 6.70 -3.86 18.05
N CYS A 243 7.07 -4.99 17.42
CA CYS A 243 7.89 -6.02 18.06
C CYS A 243 9.38 -5.78 17.82
N LEU A 244 10.21 -6.22 18.77
CA LEU A 244 11.65 -6.38 18.61
C LEU A 244 11.96 -7.88 18.47
N ILE A 245 12.50 -8.29 17.34
CA ILE A 245 12.89 -9.67 17.06
C ILE A 245 14.41 -9.72 16.91
N ILE A 246 15.05 -10.54 17.74
CA ILE A 246 16.50 -10.80 17.68
C ILE A 246 16.68 -12.30 17.49
N THR A 247 17.36 -12.69 16.41
CA THR A 247 17.43 -14.09 15.99
C THR A 247 18.81 -14.45 15.46
N ASP A 248 19.16 -15.73 15.56
CA ASP A 248 20.36 -16.34 14.97
C ASP A 248 20.06 -17.10 13.66
N ARG A 249 18.83 -16.96 13.16
CA ARG A 249 18.25 -17.62 11.97
C ARG A 249 17.26 -16.66 11.30
N ASP A 250 16.12 -17.15 10.80
CA ASP A 250 15.05 -16.31 10.27
C ASP A 250 14.31 -15.51 11.36
N GLY A 251 13.72 -14.37 10.97
CA GLY A 251 12.95 -13.47 11.83
C GLY A 251 11.45 -13.76 11.85
N ILE A 252 10.69 -13.14 10.93
CA ILE A 252 9.24 -13.28 10.82
C ILE A 252 8.91 -14.09 9.56
N VAL A 253 8.35 -15.29 9.71
CA VAL A 253 8.27 -16.24 8.59
C VAL A 253 6.93 -16.94 8.42
N SER A 254 6.52 -17.12 7.17
CA SER A 254 5.42 -18.01 6.77
C SER A 254 5.76 -18.75 5.48
N PHE A 255 5.73 -20.09 5.56
CA PHE A 255 6.03 -21.03 4.48
C PHE A 255 4.85 -21.96 4.17
N GLY A 256 5.01 -22.85 3.20
CA GLY A 256 4.09 -23.94 2.93
C GLY A 256 2.83 -23.46 2.21
N ALA A 257 1.65 -23.59 2.82
CA ALA A 257 0.38 -23.20 2.19
C ALA A 257 0.24 -21.67 1.99
N GLY A 258 1.19 -20.89 2.48
CA GLY A 258 1.18 -19.44 2.46
C GLY A 258 0.29 -18.80 3.53
N VAL A 259 0.27 -17.48 3.51
CA VAL A 259 -0.51 -16.63 4.38
C VAL A 259 -1.22 -15.58 3.54
N SER A 260 -2.47 -15.25 3.88
CA SER A 260 -3.17 -14.13 3.26
C SER A 260 -3.46 -13.00 4.22
N ASP A 261 -3.56 -11.79 3.67
CA ASP A 261 -4.08 -10.60 4.35
C ASP A 261 -3.34 -10.23 5.64
N SER A 262 -2.06 -10.59 5.75
CA SER A 262 -1.25 -10.21 6.92
C SER A 262 -0.83 -8.74 6.88
N LEU A 263 -0.61 -8.16 8.07
CA LEU A 263 0.04 -6.88 8.28
C LEU A 263 1.25 -7.06 9.18
N ILE A 264 2.44 -6.89 8.62
CA ILE A 264 3.71 -6.90 9.33
C ILE A 264 4.23 -5.46 9.36
N LYS A 265 4.06 -4.76 10.49
CA LYS A 265 4.31 -3.31 10.56
C LYS A 265 5.13 -2.87 11.77
N ASP A 266 6.01 -1.89 11.62
CA ASP A 266 6.73 -1.24 12.73
C ASP A 266 7.58 -2.19 13.59
N ASN A 267 8.04 -3.31 13.02
CA ASN A 267 8.90 -4.23 13.74
C ASN A 267 10.37 -3.87 13.53
N THR A 268 11.19 -4.13 14.53
CA THR A 268 12.65 -4.19 14.38
C THR A 268 13.07 -5.65 14.37
N VAL A 269 13.71 -6.09 13.29
CA VAL A 269 14.15 -7.48 13.07
C VAL A 269 15.65 -7.49 12.85
N ILE A 270 16.39 -8.18 13.72
CA ILE A 270 17.86 -8.20 13.76
C ILE A 270 18.36 -9.64 13.63
N GLY A 271 19.15 -9.88 12.59
CA GLY A 271 19.73 -11.18 12.25
C GLY A 271 21.24 -11.27 12.52
N PRO A 272 21.84 -12.45 12.25
CA PRO A 272 23.23 -12.76 12.60
C PRO A 272 24.28 -12.28 11.57
N THR A 273 23.87 -11.94 10.35
CA THR A 273 24.78 -11.66 9.22
C THR A 273 25.52 -10.35 9.45
N GLN A 274 26.84 -10.40 9.31
CA GLN A 274 27.73 -9.24 9.43
C GLN A 274 28.01 -8.65 8.05
N TRP A 275 28.02 -7.33 7.92
CA TRP A 275 28.39 -6.66 6.66
C TRP A 275 29.91 -6.72 6.45
N ASN A 276 30.33 -7.54 5.49
CA ASN A 276 31.72 -7.67 5.03
C ASN A 276 31.76 -8.44 3.71
N GLU A 277 32.89 -8.39 3.00
CA GLU A 277 33.02 -9.04 1.68
C GLU A 277 32.71 -10.55 1.69
N PRO A 278 33.20 -11.37 2.64
CA PRO A 278 32.85 -12.80 2.69
C PRO A 278 31.34 -13.08 2.80
N ALA A 279 30.54 -12.16 3.32
CA ALA A 279 29.09 -12.32 3.45
C ALA A 279 28.33 -12.04 2.14
N LEU A 280 28.97 -11.57 1.08
CA LEU A 280 28.26 -11.10 -0.11
C LEU A 280 27.85 -12.23 -1.08
N GLY A 281 26.62 -12.20 -1.55
CA GLY A 281 26.06 -13.07 -2.59
C GLY A 281 25.50 -14.39 -2.09
N ASN A 282 24.82 -15.10 -3.00
CA ASN A 282 24.09 -16.35 -2.75
C ASN A 282 24.88 -17.52 -2.12
N SER A 283 26.21 -17.44 -2.11
CA SER A 283 27.11 -18.45 -1.54
C SER A 283 28.02 -17.85 -0.46
N GLY A 284 27.70 -16.63 -0.01
CA GLY A 284 28.43 -15.91 1.02
C GLY A 284 28.24 -16.50 2.41
N ASN A 285 29.04 -16.02 3.36
CA ASN A 285 28.88 -16.28 4.79
C ASN A 285 27.75 -15.42 5.36
N ASN A 286 26.53 -15.66 4.89
CA ASN A 286 25.30 -14.99 5.28
C ASN A 286 24.24 -16.04 5.67
N LEU A 287 23.26 -15.63 6.47
CA LEU A 287 22.25 -16.52 7.02
C LEU A 287 20.92 -15.79 7.23
N GLY A 288 19.84 -16.55 7.09
CA GLY A 288 18.50 -16.21 7.53
C GLY A 288 17.74 -15.25 6.62
N GLU A 289 16.42 -15.31 6.73
CA GLU A 289 15.45 -14.39 6.15
C GLU A 289 14.95 -13.41 7.20
N GLY A 290 14.97 -12.10 6.94
CA GLY A 290 14.44 -11.12 7.88
C GLY A 290 12.92 -11.25 8.04
N ILE A 291 12.19 -10.99 6.95
CA ILE A 291 10.75 -11.23 6.85
C ILE A 291 10.49 -12.00 5.56
N VAL A 292 10.00 -13.23 5.64
CA VAL A 292 9.66 -14.03 4.43
C VAL A 292 8.23 -14.55 4.48
N LEU A 293 7.46 -14.27 3.43
CA LEU A 293 6.07 -14.69 3.30
C LEU A 293 5.79 -15.19 1.88
N THR A 294 4.87 -16.15 1.77
CA THR A 294 4.19 -16.43 0.50
C THR A 294 2.68 -16.31 0.67
N GLY A 295 1.95 -16.00 -0.38
CA GLY A 295 0.50 -15.83 -0.37
C GLY A 295 0.06 -14.38 -0.61
N PRO A 296 -1.24 -14.15 -0.85
CA PRO A 296 -1.71 -12.89 -1.42
C PRO A 296 -2.15 -11.86 -0.37
N GLY A 297 -2.27 -10.59 -0.78
CA GLY A 297 -2.92 -9.55 0.04
C GLY A 297 -2.09 -9.06 1.23
N ASN A 298 -0.87 -9.56 1.41
CA ASN A 298 -0.01 -9.23 2.55
C ASN A 298 0.56 -7.81 2.43
N VAL A 299 0.73 -7.16 3.58
CA VAL A 299 1.33 -5.82 3.72
C VAL A 299 2.52 -5.90 4.67
N ILE A 300 3.69 -5.49 4.20
CA ILE A 300 4.94 -5.44 4.96
C ILE A 300 5.42 -3.98 4.97
N ALA A 301 5.14 -3.27 6.06
CA ALA A 301 5.23 -1.82 6.09
C ALA A 301 6.08 -1.27 7.24
N PHE A 302 6.95 -0.29 7.00
CA PHE A 302 7.64 0.45 8.07
C PHE A 302 8.44 -0.42 9.05
N ASN A 303 8.99 -1.55 8.61
CA ASN A 303 9.87 -2.37 9.44
C ASN A 303 11.32 -1.90 9.31
N ARG A 304 12.11 -2.08 10.37
CA ARG A 304 13.57 -2.03 10.34
C ARG A 304 14.07 -3.46 10.26
N VAL A 305 14.77 -3.82 9.19
CA VAL A 305 15.27 -5.18 8.98
C VAL A 305 16.77 -5.15 8.73
N GLU A 306 17.54 -5.90 9.51
CA GLU A 306 18.99 -5.84 9.41
C GLU A 306 19.73 -7.14 9.71
N GLY A 307 20.85 -7.35 8.99
CA GLY A 307 21.78 -8.43 9.28
C GLY A 307 21.27 -9.80 8.85
N PHE A 308 20.68 -9.90 7.66
CA PHE A 308 20.19 -11.16 7.09
C PHE A 308 20.91 -11.51 5.79
N ARG A 309 20.72 -12.72 5.29
CA ARG A 309 21.03 -13.02 3.90
C ARG A 309 20.13 -12.14 3.02
N ASP A 310 18.83 -12.34 3.18
CA ASP A 310 17.80 -11.58 2.47
C ASP A 310 16.94 -10.80 3.48
N GLY A 311 16.67 -9.53 3.19
CA GLY A 311 15.97 -8.64 4.12
C GLY A 311 14.49 -8.96 4.20
N ILE A 312 13.76 -8.72 3.11
CA ILE A 312 12.34 -9.03 2.98
C ILE A 312 12.12 -9.86 1.73
N SER A 313 11.54 -11.04 1.86
CA SER A 313 11.51 -12.03 0.78
C SER A 313 10.10 -12.59 0.53
N LEU A 314 9.84 -12.88 -0.73
CA LEU A 314 8.83 -13.82 -1.19
C LEU A 314 9.49 -15.17 -1.44
N LEU A 315 8.70 -16.25 -1.58
CA LEU A 315 9.25 -17.58 -1.83
C LEU A 315 9.42 -17.86 -3.32
N GLU A 316 10.40 -18.71 -3.61
CA GLU A 316 10.74 -19.15 -4.97
C GLU A 316 10.24 -20.58 -5.27
N ASP A 317 10.30 -20.94 -6.55
CA ASP A 317 10.11 -22.29 -7.07
C ASP A 317 8.79 -22.94 -6.59
N SER A 318 8.83 -24.17 -6.09
CA SER A 318 7.63 -24.90 -5.64
C SER A 318 7.06 -24.38 -4.33
N ASP A 319 7.81 -23.54 -3.62
CA ASP A 319 7.39 -22.95 -2.34
C ASP A 319 6.64 -21.62 -2.55
N ALA A 320 6.73 -21.04 -3.76
CA ALA A 320 5.93 -19.89 -4.18
C ALA A 320 4.45 -20.29 -4.33
N VAL A 321 3.60 -19.75 -3.45
CA VAL A 321 2.16 -19.97 -3.41
C VAL A 321 1.43 -18.63 -3.56
N ASN A 322 0.75 -18.44 -4.69
CA ASN A 322 -0.20 -17.34 -4.93
C ASN A 322 0.28 -15.94 -4.48
N GLN A 323 1.44 -15.51 -4.97
CA GLN A 323 2.11 -14.28 -4.53
C GLN A 323 1.63 -13.08 -5.36
N GLN A 324 0.44 -12.56 -5.05
CA GLN A 324 -0.17 -11.43 -5.76
C GLN A 324 -0.79 -10.41 -4.81
N SER A 325 -0.93 -9.16 -5.26
CA SER A 325 -1.49 -8.07 -4.46
C SER A 325 -0.76 -7.87 -3.12
N ILE A 326 0.57 -7.83 -3.15
CA ILE A 326 1.41 -7.69 -1.95
C ILE A 326 2.01 -6.28 -1.92
N ASP A 327 1.99 -5.64 -0.75
CA ASP A 327 2.58 -4.32 -0.55
C ASP A 327 3.81 -4.42 0.35
N ILE A 328 4.94 -3.88 -0.11
CA ILE A 328 6.19 -3.80 0.65
C ILE A 328 6.65 -2.35 0.62
N TYR A 329 6.46 -1.60 1.72
CA TYR A 329 6.75 -0.16 1.72
C TYR A 329 7.21 0.45 3.03
N GLY A 330 7.86 1.60 2.95
CA GLY A 330 8.30 2.36 4.12
C GLY A 330 9.37 1.65 4.95
N ASN A 331 9.86 0.48 4.53
CA ASN A 331 10.82 -0.31 5.30
C ASN A 331 12.21 0.33 5.22
N ASP A 332 12.98 0.19 6.29
CA ASP A 332 14.38 0.57 6.37
C ASP A 332 15.23 -0.70 6.50
N ILE A 333 15.97 -1.02 5.44
CA ILE A 333 16.63 -2.32 5.26
C ILE A 333 18.12 -2.08 5.13
N TYR A 334 18.91 -2.79 5.95
CA TYR A 334 20.37 -2.60 5.93
C TYR A 334 21.20 -3.84 6.26
N ARG A 335 22.36 -3.99 5.63
CA ARG A 335 23.28 -5.14 5.78
C ARG A 335 22.66 -6.47 5.36
N CYS A 336 22.12 -6.52 4.14
CA CYS A 336 21.70 -7.80 3.56
C CYS A 336 22.83 -8.40 2.73
N GLY A 337 23.26 -9.62 3.09
CA GLY A 337 24.35 -10.33 2.43
C GLY A 337 24.05 -10.71 0.98
N ASP A 338 22.79 -10.84 0.59
CA ASP A 338 22.33 -11.15 -0.77
C ASP A 338 21.30 -10.08 -1.20
N ASP A 339 19.99 -10.29 -1.10
CA ASP A 339 18.96 -9.34 -1.55
C ASP A 339 18.39 -8.45 -0.41
N GLY A 340 18.20 -7.16 -0.66
CA GLY A 340 17.51 -6.25 0.26
C GLY A 340 16.01 -6.58 0.34
N ILE A 341 15.36 -6.58 -0.82
CA ILE A 341 13.98 -7.06 -1.01
C ILE A 341 13.96 -8.06 -2.16
N GLU A 342 13.46 -9.25 -1.90
CA GLU A 342 13.27 -10.33 -2.88
C GLU A 342 11.79 -10.48 -3.21
N ALA A 343 11.29 -9.70 -4.19
CA ALA A 343 9.92 -9.85 -4.72
C ALA A 343 9.86 -10.92 -5.82
N ASP A 344 10.54 -12.03 -5.58
CA ASP A 344 10.71 -13.12 -6.53
C ASP A 344 9.42 -13.92 -6.70
N PHE A 345 9.23 -14.50 -7.87
CA PHE A 345 8.02 -15.26 -8.23
C PHE A 345 6.71 -14.49 -8.02
N GLY A 346 6.74 -13.15 -8.11
CA GLY A 346 5.55 -12.31 -8.07
C GLY A 346 4.60 -12.64 -9.23
N MET A 347 3.34 -12.96 -8.91
CA MET A 347 2.32 -13.44 -9.86
C MET A 347 1.36 -12.35 -10.34
N GLY A 348 1.59 -11.10 -9.89
CA GLY A 348 0.87 -9.91 -10.34
C GLY A 348 0.52 -8.96 -9.20
N ASN A 349 0.54 -7.66 -9.48
CA ASN A 349 0.22 -6.59 -8.55
C ASN A 349 1.03 -6.63 -7.23
N VAL A 350 2.30 -7.04 -7.29
CA VAL A 350 3.25 -6.91 -6.18
C VAL A 350 3.86 -5.50 -6.24
N ARG A 351 3.75 -4.73 -5.15
CA ARG A 351 4.08 -3.30 -5.09
C ARG A 351 5.17 -3.05 -4.04
N VAL A 352 6.41 -2.87 -4.51
CA VAL A 352 7.58 -2.55 -3.69
C VAL A 352 7.86 -1.06 -3.78
N HIS A 353 7.53 -0.28 -2.75
CA HIS A 353 7.63 1.18 -2.88
C HIS A 353 8.08 1.92 -1.63
N HIS A 354 8.76 3.05 -1.80
CA HIS A 354 9.19 3.88 -0.66
C HIS A 354 9.95 3.07 0.40
N ASN A 355 10.80 2.13 -0.01
CA ASN A 355 11.73 1.49 0.91
C ASN A 355 13.08 2.20 0.84
N ARG A 356 13.80 2.24 1.95
CA ARG A 356 15.20 2.66 2.01
C ARG A 356 16.07 1.42 2.19
N VAL A 357 16.97 1.18 1.24
CA VAL A 357 17.88 0.03 1.24
C VAL A 357 19.31 0.55 1.28
N THR A 358 20.07 0.18 2.30
CA THR A 358 21.47 0.61 2.48
C THR A 358 22.38 -0.59 2.71
N ASP A 359 23.55 -0.63 2.09
CA ASP A 359 24.54 -1.71 2.30
C ASP A 359 23.93 -3.10 2.07
N CYS A 360 23.52 -3.37 0.83
CA CYS A 360 23.02 -4.68 0.43
C CYS A 360 23.80 -5.16 -0.79
N PHE A 361 24.00 -6.48 -0.93
CA PHE A 361 24.70 -6.98 -2.10
C PHE A 361 23.89 -6.71 -3.38
N ILE A 362 22.61 -7.00 -3.34
CA ILE A 362 21.60 -6.66 -4.33
C ILE A 362 20.46 -5.93 -3.62
N ALA A 363 19.89 -4.89 -4.22
CA ALA A 363 18.86 -4.11 -3.52
C ALA A 363 17.45 -4.68 -3.71
N LEU A 364 16.97 -4.80 -4.95
CA LEU A 364 15.57 -5.11 -5.26
C LEU A 364 15.49 -6.22 -6.32
N SER A 365 14.95 -7.39 -5.97
CA SER A 365 14.85 -8.54 -6.85
C SER A 365 13.43 -8.81 -7.35
N SER A 366 13.36 -9.31 -8.58
CA SER A 366 12.15 -9.84 -9.23
C SER A 366 12.53 -11.01 -10.13
N GLN A 367 13.10 -12.04 -9.54
CA GLN A 367 13.66 -13.21 -10.20
C GLN A 367 12.73 -14.43 -10.05
N PRO A 368 11.85 -14.71 -11.01
CA PRO A 368 11.29 -13.80 -12.00
C PRO A 368 9.99 -13.13 -11.51
N SER A 369 9.62 -11.99 -12.10
CA SER A 369 8.21 -11.62 -12.21
C SER A 369 7.52 -12.54 -13.21
N LEU A 370 6.35 -13.08 -12.85
CA LEU A 370 5.61 -14.08 -13.61
C LEU A 370 4.44 -13.44 -14.37
N GLY A 371 4.78 -12.57 -15.34
CA GLY A 371 3.83 -11.83 -16.19
C GLY A 371 3.49 -10.43 -15.68
N GLY A 372 3.68 -10.19 -14.38
CA GLY A 372 3.51 -8.88 -13.75
C GLY A 372 2.06 -8.37 -13.70
N PRO A 373 1.86 -7.08 -13.37
CA PRO A 373 2.92 -6.12 -13.05
C PRO A 373 3.55 -6.37 -11.67
N THR A 374 4.87 -6.25 -11.59
CA THR A 374 5.60 -6.07 -10.32
C THR A 374 6.17 -4.65 -10.32
N TYR A 375 5.77 -3.86 -9.35
CA TYR A 375 6.09 -2.44 -9.26
C TYR A 375 7.26 -2.22 -8.30
N PHE A 376 8.22 -1.41 -8.72
CA PHE A 376 9.22 -0.82 -7.84
C PHE A 376 9.19 0.70 -8.03
N TYR A 377 8.73 1.44 -7.03
CA TYR A 377 8.66 2.89 -7.16
C TYR A 377 9.00 3.67 -5.91
N ARG A 378 9.64 4.83 -6.09
CA ARG A 378 10.05 5.71 -4.98
C ARG A 378 10.94 5.03 -3.95
N ASN A 379 11.62 3.94 -4.32
CA ASN A 379 12.62 3.32 -3.46
C ASN A 379 13.92 4.13 -3.52
N VAL A 380 14.61 4.17 -2.39
CA VAL A 380 15.91 4.79 -2.24
C VAL A 380 16.93 3.70 -1.94
N VAL A 381 17.98 3.65 -2.74
CA VAL A 381 19.03 2.65 -2.62
C VAL A 381 20.38 3.34 -2.52
N TYR A 382 21.11 3.06 -1.44
CA TYR A 382 22.49 3.48 -1.25
C TYR A 382 23.39 2.26 -1.07
N ASN A 383 24.48 2.19 -1.82
CA ASN A 383 25.45 1.10 -1.72
C ASN A 383 24.90 -0.31 -2.00
N ALA A 384 24.14 -0.47 -3.09
CA ALA A 384 23.93 -1.80 -3.66
C ALA A 384 25.23 -2.29 -4.31
N VAL A 385 25.94 -3.26 -3.74
CA VAL A 385 27.32 -3.57 -4.16
C VAL A 385 27.38 -4.14 -5.58
N TYR A 386 26.46 -5.04 -5.93
CA TYR A 386 26.42 -5.75 -7.20
C TYR A 386 25.35 -5.18 -8.15
N GLN A 387 24.07 -5.24 -7.79
CA GLN A 387 22.96 -4.79 -8.63
C GLN A 387 21.89 -4.05 -7.84
N ALA A 388 21.34 -2.98 -8.41
CA ALA A 388 20.16 -2.33 -7.82
C ALA A 388 18.88 -3.12 -8.09
N PHE A 389 18.73 -3.63 -9.33
CA PHE A 389 17.58 -4.44 -9.75
C PHE A 389 18.04 -5.80 -10.28
N LYS A 390 17.31 -6.86 -9.91
CA LYS A 390 17.59 -8.25 -10.30
C LYS A 390 16.40 -8.91 -11.03
N PRO A 391 16.06 -8.47 -12.26
CA PRO A 391 15.04 -9.11 -13.10
C PRO A 391 15.60 -10.36 -13.79
N GLN A 392 15.98 -11.38 -13.03
CA GLN A 392 16.60 -12.60 -13.55
C GLN A 392 15.56 -13.70 -13.83
N ARG A 393 16.02 -14.88 -14.28
CA ARG A 393 15.16 -16.05 -14.59
C ARG A 393 14.04 -15.76 -15.61
N SER A 394 14.34 -14.92 -16.59
CA SER A 394 13.37 -14.50 -17.62
C SER A 394 12.18 -13.73 -17.07
N SER A 395 12.46 -12.79 -16.15
CA SER A 395 11.49 -11.90 -15.54
C SER A 395 10.67 -11.11 -16.59
N ASP A 396 9.39 -10.95 -16.30
CA ASP A 396 8.40 -10.38 -17.22
C ASP A 396 7.46 -9.40 -16.50
N GLY A 397 7.39 -8.16 -16.98
CA GLY A 397 6.41 -7.18 -16.50
C GLY A 397 6.85 -6.34 -15.29
N ASN A 398 8.13 -5.95 -15.20
CA ASN A 398 8.63 -5.09 -14.13
C ASN A 398 8.40 -3.61 -14.43
N LEU A 399 7.97 -2.82 -13.46
CA LEU A 399 7.79 -1.36 -13.60
C LEU A 399 8.68 -0.63 -12.59
N TRP A 400 9.65 0.16 -13.07
CA TRP A 400 10.61 0.91 -12.27
C TRP A 400 10.34 2.42 -12.39
N TYR A 401 9.66 3.01 -11.40
CA TYR A 401 9.28 4.43 -11.45
C TYR A 401 9.87 5.24 -10.30
N HIS A 402 10.44 6.41 -10.57
CA HIS A 402 10.83 7.33 -9.48
C HIS A 402 11.78 6.71 -8.44
N ASN A 403 12.66 5.77 -8.78
CA ASN A 403 13.64 5.27 -7.80
C ASN A 403 14.88 6.16 -7.78
N THR A 404 15.55 6.28 -6.64
CA THR A 404 16.85 6.97 -6.52
C THR A 404 17.91 5.99 -6.08
N ILE A 405 18.93 5.81 -6.91
CA ILE A 405 19.94 4.78 -6.73
C ILE A 405 21.32 5.43 -6.84
N VAL A 406 22.10 5.33 -5.77
CA VAL A 406 23.53 5.68 -5.77
C VAL A 406 24.34 4.47 -5.30
N LYS A 407 25.16 3.92 -6.19
CA LYS A 407 25.91 2.68 -5.95
C LYS A 407 27.29 2.68 -6.61
N PRO A 408 28.25 1.87 -6.13
CA PRO A 408 29.50 1.63 -6.85
C PRO A 408 29.27 0.89 -8.18
N GLY A 409 30.24 0.98 -9.11
CA GLY A 409 30.16 0.31 -10.41
C GLY A 409 29.12 0.90 -11.35
N ASP A 410 28.53 0.06 -12.20
CA ASP A 410 27.52 0.51 -13.16
C ASP A 410 26.27 1.05 -12.44
N ALA A 411 25.75 2.21 -12.85
CA ALA A 411 24.66 2.90 -12.16
C ALA A 411 23.35 2.10 -12.21
N PHE A 412 23.01 1.59 -13.40
CA PHE A 412 21.93 0.63 -13.59
C PHE A 412 22.42 -0.58 -14.40
N ASN A 413 22.56 -1.73 -13.75
CA ASN A 413 23.04 -2.96 -14.39
C ASN A 413 22.13 -4.17 -14.16
N VAL A 414 21.96 -4.93 -15.24
CA VAL A 414 21.37 -6.27 -15.21
C VAL A 414 22.39 -7.26 -15.78
N ILE A 415 23.08 -7.98 -14.89
CA ILE A 415 24.17 -8.90 -15.25
C ILE A 415 23.65 -10.34 -15.23
N THR A 416 22.94 -10.72 -16.30
CA THR A 416 22.47 -12.10 -16.51
C THR A 416 22.47 -12.47 -17.99
N SER A 417 22.52 -13.77 -18.29
CA SER A 417 22.32 -14.30 -19.64
C SER A 417 20.84 -14.50 -20.00
N ASN A 418 19.95 -14.46 -19.03
CA ASN A 418 18.53 -14.70 -19.24
C ASN A 418 17.87 -13.39 -19.68
N GLY A 419 17.19 -13.41 -20.83
CA GLY A 419 16.50 -12.22 -21.34
C GLY A 419 15.30 -11.85 -20.47
N PHE A 420 15.09 -10.56 -20.19
CA PHE A 420 13.90 -10.07 -19.49
C PHE A 420 13.06 -9.17 -20.42
N SER A 421 11.75 -9.12 -20.15
CA SER A 421 10.76 -8.62 -21.10
C SER A 421 9.77 -7.67 -20.46
N ARG A 422 9.10 -6.86 -21.30
CA ARG A 422 7.95 -6.00 -20.97
C ARG A 422 8.18 -5.13 -19.73
N SER A 423 9.42 -4.77 -19.47
CA SER A 423 9.79 -3.94 -18.34
C SER A 423 9.75 -2.47 -18.74
N VAL A 424 9.28 -1.60 -17.85
CA VAL A 424 9.16 -0.17 -18.10
C VAL A 424 9.93 0.59 -17.04
N SER A 425 10.69 1.60 -17.47
CA SER A 425 11.44 2.48 -16.57
C SER A 425 11.11 3.94 -16.87
N ARG A 426 10.77 4.73 -15.83
CA ARG A 426 10.41 6.15 -15.95
C ARG A 426 10.85 6.94 -14.70
N ASN A 427 11.34 8.15 -14.91
CA ASN A 427 11.59 9.14 -13.86
C ASN A 427 12.56 8.70 -12.76
N ASN A 428 13.47 7.76 -13.00
CA ASN A 428 14.44 7.32 -11.99
C ASN A 428 15.69 8.20 -11.98
N ILE A 429 16.44 8.19 -10.88
CA ILE A 429 17.83 8.68 -10.79
C ILE A 429 18.75 7.50 -10.57
N PHE A 430 19.69 7.28 -11.49
CA PHE A 430 20.73 6.26 -11.40
C PHE A 430 22.12 6.91 -11.45
N ILE A 431 22.86 6.87 -10.35
CA ILE A 431 24.24 7.37 -10.30
C ILE A 431 25.20 6.26 -9.84
N GLY A 432 26.10 5.90 -10.75
CA GLY A 432 27.15 4.91 -10.55
C GLY A 432 28.51 5.56 -10.28
N GLY A 433 29.57 4.75 -10.28
CA GLY A 433 30.93 5.25 -10.15
C GLY A 433 31.99 4.17 -10.39
N PRO A 434 33.18 4.26 -9.77
CA PRO A 434 34.25 3.29 -9.97
C PRO A 434 33.78 1.85 -9.72
N ALA A 435 34.16 0.95 -10.64
CA ALA A 435 33.80 -0.46 -10.55
C ALA A 435 34.79 -1.27 -9.70
N GLY A 436 34.31 -2.43 -9.23
CA GLY A 436 35.08 -3.38 -8.43
C GLY A 436 34.63 -4.82 -8.66
N THR A 437 35.32 -5.73 -7.98
CA THR A 437 34.92 -7.14 -7.88
C THR A 437 34.88 -7.50 -6.41
N PHE A 438 33.73 -7.98 -5.95
CA PHE A 438 33.45 -8.25 -4.54
C PHE A 438 32.95 -9.68 -4.41
N ASN A 439 33.62 -10.47 -3.58
CA ASN A 439 33.39 -11.91 -3.44
C ASN A 439 33.30 -12.66 -4.79
N GLY A 440 34.11 -12.24 -5.77
CA GLY A 440 34.16 -12.82 -7.12
C GLY A 440 33.12 -12.27 -8.13
N PHE A 441 32.23 -11.37 -7.70
CA PHE A 441 31.22 -10.74 -8.56
C PHE A 441 31.67 -9.35 -9.02
N SER A 442 31.76 -9.15 -10.33
CA SER A 442 32.07 -7.83 -10.92
C SER A 442 30.80 -6.99 -11.02
N ASN A 443 30.81 -5.79 -10.45
CA ASN A 443 29.66 -4.87 -10.54
C ASN A 443 29.69 -3.96 -11.79
N GLY A 444 30.49 -4.32 -12.79
CA GLY A 444 30.55 -3.67 -14.10
C GLY A 444 31.86 -2.94 -14.37
N ALA A 445 31.76 -1.83 -15.09
CA ALA A 445 32.90 -1.02 -15.55
C ALA A 445 32.76 0.47 -15.18
N GLY A 446 31.72 0.86 -14.44
CA GLY A 446 31.42 2.25 -14.09
C GLY A 446 30.62 2.96 -15.17
N ARG A 447 29.74 2.23 -15.84
CA ARG A 447 28.85 2.73 -16.90
C ARG A 447 27.60 3.34 -16.30
N VAL A 448 26.94 4.22 -17.06
CA VAL A 448 25.66 4.74 -16.62
C VAL A 448 24.54 3.71 -16.73
N LEU A 449 24.66 2.77 -17.68
CA LEU A 449 23.64 1.74 -17.88
C LEU A 449 24.20 0.51 -18.60
N TYR A 450 23.83 -0.68 -18.14
CA TYR A 450 24.19 -1.96 -18.79
C TYR A 450 23.09 -3.01 -18.67
N LEU A 451 22.27 -3.10 -19.71
CA LEU A 451 21.11 -3.99 -19.80
C LEU A 451 21.19 -4.87 -21.07
N PRO A 452 22.23 -5.73 -21.21
CA PRO A 452 22.44 -6.52 -22.42
C PRO A 452 21.35 -7.57 -22.66
N SER A 453 20.61 -7.96 -21.61
CA SER A 453 19.55 -8.97 -21.63
C SER A 453 18.14 -8.38 -21.78
N ALA A 454 17.99 -7.05 -21.87
CA ALA A 454 16.71 -6.45 -22.19
C ALA A 454 16.29 -6.82 -23.63
N ASP A 455 15.08 -7.34 -23.80
CA ASP A 455 14.52 -7.57 -25.12
C ASP A 455 13.84 -6.33 -25.71
N ALA A 456 13.36 -6.44 -26.95
CA ALA A 456 12.73 -5.34 -27.67
C ALA A 456 11.33 -4.95 -27.16
N THR A 457 10.78 -5.69 -26.20
CA THR A 457 9.48 -5.36 -25.57
C THR A 457 9.63 -4.47 -24.34
N CYS A 458 10.86 -4.25 -23.87
CA CYS A 458 11.15 -3.31 -22.80
C CYS A 458 11.09 -1.86 -23.31
N ASP A 459 10.69 -0.95 -22.43
CA ASP A 459 10.48 0.46 -22.73
C ASP A 459 11.07 1.34 -21.62
N PHE A 460 12.25 1.88 -21.86
CA PHE A 460 12.97 2.74 -20.91
C PHE A 460 13.06 4.15 -21.47
N ASN A 461 12.64 5.15 -20.71
CA ASN A 461 12.64 6.56 -21.12
C ASN A 461 12.49 7.50 -19.91
N TYR A 462 12.82 8.79 -20.06
CA TYR A 462 12.70 9.80 -19.00
C TYR A 462 13.51 9.48 -17.72
N ASP A 463 14.58 8.70 -17.84
CA ASP A 463 15.43 8.39 -16.68
C ASP A 463 16.68 9.28 -16.63
N GLY A 464 17.13 9.56 -15.41
CA GLY A 464 18.32 10.33 -15.10
C GLY A 464 19.52 9.42 -14.83
N PHE A 465 20.66 9.72 -15.46
CA PHE A 465 21.83 8.85 -15.47
C PHE A 465 23.12 9.61 -15.18
N GLY A 466 23.97 9.04 -14.31
CA GLY A 466 25.29 9.59 -14.01
C GLY A 466 26.32 8.51 -13.68
N SER A 467 27.59 8.81 -13.89
CA SER A 467 28.71 7.98 -13.44
C SER A 467 29.81 8.84 -12.84
N SER A 468 29.77 8.98 -11.52
CA SER A 468 30.65 9.88 -10.78
C SER A 468 32.08 9.32 -10.70
N GLY A 469 33.07 10.16 -10.98
CA GLY A 469 34.49 9.79 -10.85
C GLY A 469 35.06 8.89 -11.96
N THR A 470 34.28 8.52 -12.98
CA THR A 470 34.75 7.68 -14.11
C THR A 470 35.13 8.49 -15.35
N GLY A 471 34.56 9.70 -15.50
CA GLY A 471 34.75 10.54 -16.68
C GLY A 471 34.13 9.98 -17.96
N SER A 472 33.14 9.09 -17.84
CA SER A 472 32.49 8.44 -18.98
C SER A 472 30.97 8.40 -18.85
N PHE A 473 30.28 8.66 -19.96
CA PHE A 473 28.85 8.43 -20.12
C PHE A 473 28.66 7.40 -21.24
N VAL A 474 28.77 6.11 -20.92
CA VAL A 474 28.65 5.03 -21.89
C VAL A 474 27.75 3.93 -21.36
N GLY A 475 27.12 3.16 -22.24
CA GLY A 475 26.22 2.10 -21.82
C GLY A 475 25.70 1.24 -22.95
N ARG A 476 24.76 0.35 -22.59
CA ARG A 476 24.15 -0.61 -23.52
C ARG A 476 22.72 -1.00 -23.11
N ILE A 477 21.78 -0.93 -24.05
CA ILE A 477 20.43 -1.49 -23.95
C ILE A 477 20.26 -2.57 -25.02
N GLY A 478 19.96 -3.80 -24.62
CA GLY A 478 19.81 -4.94 -25.54
C GLY A 478 21.07 -5.13 -26.41
N ALA A 479 20.93 -4.97 -27.72
CA ALA A 479 22.05 -5.05 -28.68
C ALA A 479 22.77 -3.71 -28.93
N THR A 480 22.19 -2.59 -28.50
CA THR A 480 22.65 -1.23 -28.84
C THR A 480 23.61 -0.71 -27.79
N ASN A 481 24.83 -0.35 -28.21
CA ASN A 481 25.77 0.41 -27.37
C ASN A 481 25.67 1.90 -27.71
N PHE A 482 25.97 2.76 -26.74
CA PHE A 482 26.04 4.20 -26.92
C PHE A 482 27.24 4.80 -26.17
N ASP A 483 27.74 5.91 -26.71
CA ASP A 483 28.79 6.75 -26.16
C ASP A 483 28.30 8.21 -26.13
N GLY A 484 27.98 8.69 -24.93
CA GLY A 484 27.38 9.99 -24.66
C GLY A 484 25.85 10.02 -24.68
N LEU A 485 25.27 11.00 -23.98
CA LEU A 485 23.83 11.23 -23.88
C LEU A 485 23.16 11.34 -25.26
N ALA A 486 23.77 12.08 -26.19
CA ALA A 486 23.21 12.27 -27.53
C ALA A 486 23.03 10.94 -28.30
N GLN A 487 23.94 9.97 -28.11
CA GLN A 487 23.78 8.64 -28.72
C GLN A 487 22.73 7.80 -28.01
N MET A 488 22.64 7.90 -26.68
CA MET A 488 21.59 7.23 -25.91
C MET A 488 20.20 7.65 -26.40
N GLN A 489 19.96 8.96 -26.49
CA GLN A 489 18.69 9.53 -26.94
C GLN A 489 18.36 9.21 -28.41
N ALA A 490 19.37 9.12 -29.27
CA ALA A 490 19.15 8.88 -30.70
C ALA A 490 19.03 7.39 -31.09
N LEU A 491 19.65 6.48 -30.34
CA LEU A 491 19.81 5.08 -30.74
C LEU A 491 19.01 4.09 -29.89
N THR A 492 18.48 4.53 -28.75
CA THR A 492 17.78 3.66 -27.79
C THR A 492 16.35 4.16 -27.52
N THR A 493 15.63 3.48 -26.63
CA THR A 493 14.29 3.90 -26.18
C THR A 493 14.35 5.13 -25.27
N GLU A 494 15.52 5.43 -24.69
CA GLU A 494 15.75 6.52 -23.73
C GLU A 494 15.88 7.89 -24.43
N THR A 495 14.86 8.26 -25.20
CA THR A 495 14.85 9.48 -26.03
C THR A 495 14.89 10.78 -25.22
N ASP A 496 14.38 10.72 -23.99
CA ASP A 496 14.23 11.85 -23.06
C ASP A 496 15.13 11.68 -21.82
N ALA A 497 16.15 10.83 -21.89
CA ALA A 497 17.10 10.67 -20.79
C ALA A 497 17.82 11.97 -20.42
N VAL A 498 18.19 12.11 -19.15
CA VAL A 498 18.90 13.27 -18.61
C VAL A 498 20.25 12.84 -18.04
N GLU A 499 21.32 13.56 -18.40
CA GLU A 499 22.63 13.37 -17.76
C GLU A 499 22.67 14.12 -16.43
N LEU A 500 23.03 13.40 -15.36
CA LEU A 500 23.07 13.86 -13.98
C LEU A 500 24.46 13.65 -13.36
N ASP A 501 24.76 14.41 -12.32
CA ASP A 501 25.85 14.15 -11.39
C ASP A 501 25.35 14.26 -9.93
N LEU A 502 26.24 14.09 -8.96
CA LEU A 502 25.85 14.09 -7.54
C LEU A 502 25.40 15.46 -7.00
N SER A 503 25.57 16.55 -7.76
CA SER A 503 25.09 17.89 -7.37
C SER A 503 23.58 18.06 -7.49
N VAL A 504 22.86 17.05 -8.00
CA VAL A 504 21.40 17.01 -7.99
C VAL A 504 20.81 16.94 -6.58
N PHE A 505 21.59 16.53 -5.59
CA PHE A 505 21.18 16.43 -4.19
C PHE A 505 21.64 17.65 -3.38
N GLU A 506 20.81 18.08 -2.43
CA GLU A 506 21.14 19.18 -1.50
C GLU A 506 22.28 18.78 -0.57
N ASP A 507 22.22 17.55 -0.05
CA ASP A 507 23.28 16.97 0.77
C ASP A 507 24.49 16.57 -0.07
N SER A 508 25.67 16.59 0.56
CA SER A 508 26.91 16.11 -0.05
C SER A 508 26.95 14.59 -0.13
N VAL A 509 26.27 14.02 -1.13
CA VAL A 509 26.25 12.59 -1.43
C VAL A 509 27.52 12.17 -2.17
N SER A 510 28.07 11.00 -1.83
CA SER A 510 29.18 10.37 -2.56
C SER A 510 28.88 8.93 -2.94
N VAL A 511 29.37 8.47 -4.09
CA VAL A 511 29.42 7.03 -4.40
C VAL A 511 30.32 6.34 -3.37
N PRO A 512 29.88 5.24 -2.74
CA PRO A 512 30.68 4.49 -1.76
C PRO A 512 32.06 4.11 -2.31
N ALA A 513 33.12 4.63 -1.69
CA ALA A 513 34.49 4.35 -2.11
C ALA A 513 34.96 2.94 -1.69
N ILE A 514 34.45 2.45 -0.56
CA ILE A 514 34.73 1.12 -0.02
C ILE A 514 33.38 0.43 0.25
N PRO A 515 32.77 -0.23 -0.75
CA PRO A 515 31.41 -0.75 -0.65
C PRO A 515 31.15 -1.79 0.43
N VAL A 516 32.21 -2.39 0.99
CA VAL A 516 32.14 -3.45 2.01
C VAL A 516 32.25 -2.91 3.45
N GLU A 517 32.33 -1.59 3.62
CA GLU A 517 32.17 -0.92 4.91
C GLU A 517 30.71 -0.51 5.12
N GLU A 518 30.30 -0.36 6.37
CA GLU A 518 28.95 0.13 6.71
C GLU A 518 28.85 1.64 6.46
N HIS A 519 27.71 2.08 5.95
CA HIS A 519 27.41 3.47 5.67
C HIS A 519 26.13 3.91 6.38
N SER A 520 26.10 5.18 6.77
CA SER A 520 24.83 5.83 7.08
C SER A 520 24.13 6.23 5.76
N PRO A 521 22.82 6.03 5.64
CA PRO A 521 22.08 6.48 4.46
C PRO A 521 22.14 8.02 4.37
N PRO A 522 22.60 8.60 3.25
CA PRO A 522 22.52 10.04 3.05
C PRO A 522 21.07 10.48 2.79
N SER A 523 20.79 11.78 2.92
CA SER A 523 19.58 12.34 2.32
C SER A 523 19.74 12.44 0.81
N PHE A 524 18.64 12.21 0.10
CA PHE A 524 18.55 12.37 -1.36
C PHE A 524 17.55 13.46 -1.75
N GLU A 525 17.24 14.38 -0.83
CA GLU A 525 16.51 15.60 -1.18
C GLU A 525 17.21 16.34 -2.33
N LEU A 526 16.42 16.82 -3.29
CA LEU A 526 16.95 17.51 -4.45
C LEU A 526 17.45 18.92 -4.08
N ALA A 527 18.59 19.32 -4.63
CA ALA A 527 19.07 20.69 -4.51
C ALA A 527 18.16 21.67 -5.25
N ALA A 528 18.07 22.91 -4.80
CA ALA A 528 17.19 23.94 -5.41
C ALA A 528 17.49 24.26 -6.89
N GLN A 529 18.67 23.91 -7.40
CA GLN A 529 19.07 24.06 -8.80
C GLN A 529 19.34 22.71 -9.48
N SER A 530 18.78 21.63 -8.92
CA SER A 530 18.96 20.28 -9.42
C SER A 530 18.46 20.14 -10.86
N SER A 531 19.25 19.47 -11.70
CA SER A 531 18.85 19.10 -13.05
C SER A 531 17.82 17.96 -13.10
N ALA A 532 17.45 17.40 -11.95
CA ALA A 532 16.40 16.41 -11.82
C ALA A 532 14.99 17.03 -11.63
N ILE A 533 14.90 18.34 -11.39
CA ILE A 533 13.63 19.03 -11.15
C ILE A 533 12.90 19.31 -12.47
N ASP A 534 11.58 19.09 -12.52
CA ASP A 534 10.69 19.46 -13.63
C ASP A 534 11.02 18.80 -14.98
N VAL A 535 11.64 17.61 -15.00
CA VAL A 535 12.06 16.92 -16.25
C VAL A 535 11.49 15.52 -16.42
N GLY A 536 10.73 15.00 -15.45
CA GLY A 536 10.05 13.71 -15.54
C GLY A 536 8.75 13.76 -16.36
N VAL A 537 8.14 12.59 -16.55
CA VAL A 537 6.84 12.43 -17.23
C VAL A 537 5.72 12.19 -16.22
N ALA A 538 4.55 12.78 -16.45
CA ALA A 538 3.36 12.48 -15.65
C ALA A 538 2.94 11.00 -15.81
N LEU A 539 2.74 10.33 -14.67
CA LEU A 539 2.33 8.94 -14.54
C LEU A 539 1.09 8.91 -13.65
N THR A 540 -0.09 8.94 -14.26
CA THR A 540 -1.38 8.95 -13.55
C THR A 540 -1.42 7.88 -12.46
N GLY A 541 -1.77 8.26 -11.24
CA GLY A 541 -1.81 7.40 -10.05
C GLY A 541 -0.49 7.28 -9.27
N PHE A 542 0.65 7.63 -9.87
CA PHE A 542 1.98 7.46 -9.24
C PHE A 542 2.61 8.78 -8.78
N ASN A 543 2.37 9.87 -9.52
CA ASN A 543 2.98 11.17 -9.28
C ASN A 543 2.02 12.36 -9.46
N ASP A 544 0.70 12.18 -9.32
CA ASP A 544 -0.32 13.21 -9.59
C ASP A 544 -0.20 14.51 -8.77
N ARG A 545 0.64 14.53 -7.73
CA ARG A 545 0.80 15.63 -6.77
C ARG A 545 2.17 16.33 -6.84
N PHE A 546 2.80 16.32 -8.03
CA PHE A 546 4.04 17.02 -8.29
C PHE A 546 3.88 18.55 -8.24
N THR A 547 4.97 19.27 -8.07
CA THR A 547 5.01 20.74 -8.12
C THR A 547 5.77 21.22 -9.35
N GLY A 548 5.54 22.48 -9.75
CA GLY A 548 6.20 23.02 -10.95
C GLY A 548 5.47 22.66 -12.23
N THR A 549 6.24 22.37 -13.28
CA THR A 549 5.77 22.12 -14.65
C THR A 549 5.75 20.64 -15.04
N ALA A 550 6.52 19.78 -14.36
CA ALA A 550 6.52 18.34 -14.54
C ALA A 550 7.00 17.63 -13.26
N PRO A 551 6.76 16.32 -13.09
CA PRO A 551 7.31 15.56 -11.97
C PRO A 551 8.84 15.60 -11.96
N ASP A 552 9.44 15.56 -10.77
CA ASP A 552 10.88 15.45 -10.64
C ASP A 552 11.37 14.01 -10.89
N LEU A 553 12.61 13.84 -11.31
CA LEU A 553 13.26 12.53 -11.31
C LEU A 553 13.57 12.10 -9.88
N GLY A 554 13.56 10.78 -9.66
CA GLY A 554 13.93 10.18 -8.38
C GLY A 554 12.75 10.02 -7.43
N ALA A 555 13.07 9.65 -6.19
CA ALA A 555 12.10 9.20 -5.20
C ALA A 555 11.38 10.34 -4.51
N TYR A 556 12.03 11.50 -4.43
CA TYR A 556 11.54 12.66 -3.72
C TYR A 556 11.23 13.77 -4.70
N GLU A 557 10.08 14.40 -4.48
CA GLU A 557 9.68 15.60 -5.17
C GLU A 557 10.26 16.80 -4.41
N PHE A 558 10.86 17.74 -5.12
CA PHE A 558 11.48 18.94 -4.55
C PHE A 558 10.47 19.75 -3.74
N GLY A 559 10.86 20.14 -2.52
CA GLY A 559 10.02 20.93 -1.63
C GLY A 559 8.82 20.18 -1.01
N LYS A 560 8.72 18.86 -1.20
CA LYS A 560 7.75 18.01 -0.50
C LYS A 560 8.39 17.32 0.71
N PRO A 561 7.60 16.97 1.74
CA PRO A 561 8.09 16.13 2.82
C PRO A 561 8.62 14.80 2.29
N ILE A 562 9.74 14.34 2.85
CA ILE A 562 10.30 13.04 2.53
C ILE A 562 9.74 11.96 3.46
N PRO A 563 9.68 10.69 3.03
CA PRO A 563 9.30 9.58 3.89
C PRO A 563 10.22 9.46 5.12
N VAL A 564 9.60 9.11 6.25
CA VAL A 564 10.29 8.56 7.41
C VAL A 564 10.21 7.03 7.29
N TYR A 565 11.36 6.36 7.26
CA TYR A 565 11.45 4.90 7.06
C TYR A 565 11.57 4.15 8.39
N GLY A 566 11.16 2.88 8.39
CA GLY A 566 11.26 1.99 9.55
C GLY A 566 10.21 2.27 10.62
N PRO A 567 10.37 1.72 11.84
CA PRO A 567 9.35 1.75 12.88
C PRO A 567 8.95 3.17 13.23
N GLY A 568 7.65 3.42 13.09
CA GLY A 568 7.06 4.72 13.23
C GLY A 568 7.31 5.73 12.13
N GLY A 569 7.65 5.20 10.96
CA GLY A 569 7.70 5.90 9.72
C GLY A 569 6.33 6.33 9.18
N ASN A 570 6.40 7.19 8.16
CA ASN A 570 5.28 7.63 7.32
C ASN A 570 5.83 7.91 5.91
N LEU A 571 4.96 7.93 4.89
CA LEU A 571 5.41 8.06 3.49
C LEU A 571 5.65 9.52 3.04
N GLY A 572 5.69 10.50 3.93
CA GLY A 572 5.87 11.92 3.56
C GLY A 572 4.71 12.50 2.75
N VAL A 573 3.59 11.78 2.65
CA VAL A 573 2.33 12.23 2.02
C VAL A 573 1.31 12.72 3.04
N GLU A 574 1.62 12.56 4.33
CA GLU A 574 0.79 13.04 5.43
C GLU A 574 1.06 14.53 5.63
N ASP A 575 0.72 15.38 4.67
CA ASP A 575 0.43 16.80 4.94
C ASP A 575 -1.07 17.01 5.15
N GLU A 576 -1.82 15.92 5.39
CA GLU A 576 -3.27 15.89 5.47
C GLU A 576 -3.73 15.35 6.83
N VAL A 577 -4.92 15.79 7.25
CA VAL A 577 -5.59 15.23 8.44
C VAL A 577 -6.10 13.83 8.10
N VAL A 578 -5.49 12.83 8.72
CA VAL A 578 -5.69 11.40 8.46
C VAL A 578 -7.08 10.95 8.90
N ASN A 579 -7.50 11.30 10.12
CA ASN A 579 -8.82 10.95 10.64
C ASN A 579 -9.45 12.10 11.44
N ARG A 580 -10.79 12.13 11.47
CA ARG A 580 -11.63 13.12 12.17
C ARG A 580 -12.76 12.39 12.87
N PHE A 581 -12.80 12.45 14.20
CA PHE A 581 -13.84 11.81 14.99
C PHE A 581 -14.59 12.86 15.81
N VAL A 582 -15.91 12.73 15.90
CA VAL A 582 -16.67 13.32 17.00
C VAL A 582 -16.83 12.24 18.08
N PHE A 583 -16.75 12.62 19.35
CA PHE A 583 -16.93 11.66 20.45
C PHE A 583 -17.86 12.23 21.52
N TYR A 584 -18.41 11.33 22.33
CA TYR A 584 -19.38 11.68 23.35
C TYR A 584 -18.70 11.90 24.71
N ASN A 585 -18.07 13.05 24.91
CA ASN A 585 -17.33 13.36 26.13
C ASN A 585 -18.24 13.35 27.38
N GLU A 586 -17.69 12.96 28.52
CA GLU A 586 -18.42 12.64 29.75
C GLU A 586 -19.60 11.67 29.53
N SER A 587 -19.44 10.67 28.68
CA SER A 587 -20.43 9.59 28.55
C SER A 587 -20.01 8.37 29.36
N ARG A 588 -20.90 7.37 29.47
CA ARG A 588 -20.50 6.09 30.06
C ARG A 588 -19.31 5.46 29.32
N PHE A 589 -19.13 5.78 28.04
CA PHE A 589 -18.14 5.15 27.17
C PHE A 589 -16.72 5.70 27.36
N ASP A 590 -16.55 6.90 27.91
CA ASP A 590 -15.24 7.42 28.35
C ASP A 590 -15.02 7.30 29.87
N GLY A 591 -15.97 6.69 30.59
CA GLY A 591 -15.92 6.54 32.05
C GLY A 591 -16.48 7.73 32.83
N ASP A 592 -17.36 8.53 32.21
CA ASP A 592 -17.91 9.78 32.75
C ASP A 592 -16.80 10.81 33.07
N ASP A 593 -15.74 10.84 32.25
CA ASP A 593 -14.61 11.76 32.40
C ASP A 593 -14.78 13.01 31.52
N ALA A 594 -14.50 14.17 32.08
CA ALA A 594 -14.59 15.45 31.36
C ALA A 594 -13.28 15.88 30.71
N SER A 595 -12.18 15.21 31.07
CA SER A 595 -10.81 15.60 30.73
C SER A 595 -10.40 14.99 29.41
N ALA A 596 -9.76 15.78 28.53
CA ALA A 596 -9.20 15.25 27.29
C ALA A 596 -8.10 14.20 27.58
N ASN A 597 -8.38 12.92 27.35
CA ASN A 597 -7.48 11.80 27.63
C ASN A 597 -7.71 10.58 26.72
N ALA A 598 -7.06 9.46 27.02
CA ALA A 598 -7.11 8.28 26.16
C ALA A 598 -8.50 7.63 26.08
N ALA A 599 -9.32 7.72 27.15
CA ALA A 599 -10.65 7.14 27.23
C ALA A 599 -11.66 7.79 26.26
N ASP A 600 -11.40 9.03 25.83
CA ASP A 600 -12.23 9.76 24.86
C ASP A 600 -12.41 9.00 23.54
N PHE A 601 -11.40 8.22 23.16
CA PHE A 601 -11.44 7.44 21.93
C PHE A 601 -12.41 6.26 22.02
N ASP A 602 -12.65 5.71 23.22
CA ASP A 602 -13.65 4.66 23.43
C ASP A 602 -15.08 5.22 23.31
N ALA A 603 -15.25 6.53 23.49
CA ALA A 603 -16.49 7.26 23.25
C ALA A 603 -16.62 7.82 21.82
N ALA A 604 -15.68 7.50 20.91
CA ALA A 604 -15.73 7.97 19.53
C ALA A 604 -16.96 7.42 18.80
N ALA A 605 -17.67 8.32 18.11
CA ALA A 605 -18.87 7.97 17.37
C ALA A 605 -18.50 7.34 16.02
N SER A 606 -18.25 6.03 16.01
CA SER A 606 -17.83 5.29 14.81
C SER A 606 -18.89 5.26 13.68
N ASP A 607 -20.15 5.55 13.99
CA ASP A 607 -21.23 5.72 12.99
C ASP A 607 -21.24 7.13 12.35
N LYS A 608 -20.39 8.04 12.83
CA LYS A 608 -20.30 9.42 12.36
C LYS A 608 -19.02 9.68 11.60
N GLN A 609 -19.13 10.54 10.60
CA GLN A 609 -18.02 11.00 9.78
C GLN A 609 -18.10 12.52 9.62
N ALA A 610 -16.95 13.18 9.63
CA ALA A 610 -16.91 14.61 9.34
C ALA A 610 -17.43 14.86 7.92
N LEU A 611 -18.21 15.93 7.74
CA LEU A 611 -18.55 16.43 6.42
C LEU A 611 -17.36 17.23 5.88
N LEU A 612 -16.99 17.03 4.62
CA LEU A 612 -15.95 17.80 3.95
C LEU A 612 -16.56 18.85 2.99
N PRO A 613 -15.86 19.94 2.67
CA PRO A 613 -16.35 20.96 1.74
C PRO A 613 -16.88 20.38 0.42
N GLY A 614 -18.00 20.90 -0.08
CA GLY A 614 -18.68 20.41 -1.28
C GLY A 614 -19.54 19.15 -1.11
N GLN A 615 -19.42 18.43 0.02
CA GLN A 615 -20.31 17.30 0.33
C GLN A 615 -21.67 17.78 0.84
N THR A 616 -22.72 16.96 0.70
CA THR A 616 -24.05 17.25 1.26
C THR A 616 -24.28 16.44 2.54
N ALA A 617 -24.67 17.12 3.61
CA ALA A 617 -24.87 16.54 4.92
C ALA A 617 -25.97 15.46 4.96
N THR A 618 -25.71 14.41 5.73
CA THR A 618 -26.66 13.34 6.08
C THR A 618 -26.62 13.06 7.59
N PHE A 619 -27.41 12.10 8.07
CA PHE A 619 -27.37 11.64 9.48
C PHE A 619 -26.00 11.08 9.91
N ALA A 620 -25.14 10.73 8.96
CA ALA A 620 -23.76 10.33 9.25
C ALA A 620 -22.89 11.52 9.71
N ASN A 621 -23.31 12.76 9.49
CA ASN A 621 -22.47 13.93 9.73
C ASN A 621 -22.83 14.73 10.99
N TYR A 622 -23.89 14.35 11.70
CA TYR A 622 -24.31 15.01 12.93
C TYR A 622 -24.71 14.04 14.03
N THR A 623 -24.48 14.45 15.27
CA THR A 623 -24.80 13.65 16.47
C THR A 623 -26.18 14.00 17.01
N SER A 624 -26.79 13.06 17.73
CA SER A 624 -28.03 13.31 18.49
C SER A 624 -27.78 13.53 19.99
N TYR A 625 -26.51 13.56 20.39
CA TYR A 625 -26.10 13.54 21.79
C TYR A 625 -26.63 14.74 22.57
N VAL A 626 -27.20 14.49 23.75
CA VAL A 626 -27.83 15.52 24.59
C VAL A 626 -26.85 16.60 25.07
N LYS A 627 -25.55 16.28 25.18
CA LYS A 627 -24.51 17.24 25.57
C LYS A 627 -23.95 18.04 24.39
N GLY A 628 -24.45 17.83 23.16
CA GLY A 628 -24.01 18.56 21.98
C GLY A 628 -22.77 17.95 21.30
N ILE A 629 -22.07 18.78 20.54
CA ILE A 629 -20.67 18.52 20.15
C ILE A 629 -19.80 19.00 21.31
N ASN A 630 -19.37 18.08 22.17
CA ASN A 630 -18.51 18.38 23.31
C ASN A 630 -17.11 17.77 23.20
N GLY A 631 -16.84 16.97 22.16
CA GLY A 631 -15.53 16.38 21.91
C GLY A 631 -15.30 16.08 20.43
N VAL A 632 -14.12 16.44 19.91
CA VAL A 632 -13.61 15.98 18.61
C VAL A 632 -12.16 15.55 18.72
N ILE A 633 -11.76 14.58 17.89
CA ILE A 633 -10.40 14.05 17.81
C ILE A 633 -9.93 14.15 16.36
N PHE A 634 -8.72 14.65 16.19
CA PHE A 634 -8.01 14.67 14.92
C PHE A 634 -6.77 13.79 14.99
N GLU A 635 -6.48 13.07 13.91
CA GLU A 635 -5.20 12.40 13.71
C GLU A 635 -4.48 13.13 12.57
N ILE A 636 -3.37 13.80 12.90
CA ILE A 636 -2.69 14.78 12.03
C ILE A 636 -1.18 14.55 12.04
N PRO A 637 -0.45 15.03 11.02
CA PRO A 637 0.99 14.80 10.87
C PRO A 637 1.87 15.72 11.72
N ALA A 638 1.29 16.33 12.75
CA ALA A 638 1.92 17.34 13.58
C ALA A 638 3.33 16.93 14.02
N THR A 639 4.29 17.85 13.83
CA THR A 639 5.71 17.60 14.14
C THR A 639 6.13 18.19 15.49
N SER A 640 5.23 18.94 16.13
CA SER A 640 5.41 19.53 17.46
C SER A 640 4.06 19.72 18.17
N ASP A 641 4.08 20.26 19.40
CA ASP A 641 2.86 20.48 20.19
C ASP A 641 1.86 21.38 19.46
N VAL A 642 0.66 20.83 19.24
CA VAL A 642 -0.48 21.54 18.64
C VAL A 642 -1.33 22.17 19.75
N SER A 643 -1.80 23.39 19.52
CA SER A 643 -2.51 24.18 20.51
C SER A 643 -3.74 24.87 19.94
N ARG A 644 -4.47 25.60 20.78
CA ARG A 644 -5.65 26.37 20.37
C ARG A 644 -5.37 27.37 19.24
N SER A 645 -4.15 27.92 19.13
CA SER A 645 -3.83 28.88 18.06
C SER A 645 -3.79 28.27 16.66
N ASP A 646 -3.76 26.94 16.56
CA ASP A 646 -3.67 26.21 15.30
C ASP A 646 -5.05 25.91 14.68
N PHE A 647 -6.13 26.46 15.26
CA PHE A 647 -7.51 26.21 14.85
C PHE A 647 -8.35 27.49 14.68
N GLU A 648 -9.30 27.45 13.74
CA GLU A 648 -10.48 28.32 13.73
C GLU A 648 -11.75 27.48 13.88
N PHE A 649 -12.67 27.92 14.74
CA PHE A 649 -13.96 27.25 14.93
C PHE A 649 -15.10 28.23 14.66
N ARG A 650 -16.08 27.82 13.86
CA ARG A 650 -17.29 28.60 13.59
C ARG A 650 -18.54 27.75 13.78
N ILE A 651 -19.66 28.38 14.14
CA ILE A 651 -20.96 27.71 14.19
C ILE A 651 -21.98 28.40 13.29
N GLY A 652 -22.85 27.59 12.69
CA GLY A 652 -23.92 28.08 11.84
C GLY A 652 -24.83 26.96 11.37
N ASN A 653 -25.80 27.30 10.52
CA ASN A 653 -26.83 26.33 10.11
C ASN A 653 -27.32 26.57 8.67
N ASP A 654 -26.43 27.05 7.79
CA ASP A 654 -26.69 27.28 6.37
C ASP A 654 -25.41 27.11 5.52
N ASN A 655 -25.54 27.07 4.19
CA ASN A 655 -24.40 26.87 3.28
C ASN A 655 -23.49 28.10 3.15
N ASN A 656 -23.80 29.23 3.79
CA ASN A 656 -22.97 30.43 3.72
C ASN A 656 -21.99 30.46 4.88
N VAL A 657 -21.05 29.51 4.87
CA VAL A 657 -20.09 29.29 5.96
C VAL A 657 -19.26 30.52 6.29
N ALA A 658 -18.97 31.36 5.29
CA ALA A 658 -18.28 32.65 5.49
C ALA A 658 -19.03 33.65 6.40
N LYS A 659 -20.32 33.43 6.66
CA LYS A 659 -21.15 34.24 7.58
C LYS A 659 -21.36 33.58 8.94
N TRP A 660 -20.88 32.36 9.14
CA TRP A 660 -20.98 31.69 10.42
C TRP A 660 -20.21 32.46 11.48
N GLU A 661 -20.75 32.48 12.70
CA GLU A 661 -20.15 33.18 13.82
C GLU A 661 -19.06 32.33 14.48
N SER A 662 -18.16 32.94 15.25
CA SER A 662 -17.16 32.20 16.01
C SER A 662 -17.84 31.22 16.98
N ALA A 663 -17.36 29.98 17.02
CA ALA A 663 -17.84 28.99 17.98
C ALA A 663 -17.45 29.39 19.42
N PRO A 664 -18.16 28.89 20.44
CA PRO A 664 -17.68 28.93 21.81
C PRO A 664 -16.26 28.37 21.93
N GLU A 665 -15.45 28.96 22.81
CA GLU A 665 -14.08 28.50 23.02
C GLU A 665 -14.03 27.10 23.64
N PRO A 666 -13.14 26.21 23.16
CA PRO A 666 -12.95 24.91 23.79
C PRO A 666 -12.36 25.06 25.19
N THR A 667 -12.70 24.12 26.06
CA THR A 667 -12.11 24.00 27.40
C THR A 667 -10.68 23.49 27.33
N SER A 668 -10.35 22.65 26.33
CA SER A 668 -8.98 22.20 26.09
C SER A 668 -8.73 21.84 24.62
N VAL A 669 -7.48 21.99 24.21
CA VAL A 669 -6.89 21.43 22.98
C VAL A 669 -5.64 20.68 23.44
N THR A 670 -5.69 19.36 23.39
CA THR A 670 -4.66 18.49 23.95
C THR A 670 -3.98 17.70 22.84
N PHE A 671 -2.69 17.95 22.66
CA PHE A 671 -1.84 17.19 21.75
C PHE A 671 -1.31 15.93 22.46
N THR A 672 -1.41 14.79 21.78
CA THR A 672 -0.82 13.52 22.20
C THR A 672 0.05 13.01 21.07
N ALA A 673 1.37 13.10 21.27
CA ALA A 673 2.33 12.44 20.40
C ALA A 673 2.13 10.92 20.47
N ARG A 674 2.04 10.28 19.32
CA ARG A 674 1.89 8.84 19.18
C ARG A 674 3.15 8.26 18.56
N MET A 675 3.70 7.26 19.23
CA MET A 675 4.86 6.53 18.75
C MET A 675 4.43 5.52 17.68
N GLY A 676 5.36 5.02 16.86
CA GLY A 676 5.03 4.00 15.87
C GLY A 676 4.32 4.55 14.62
N GLY A 677 4.47 5.84 14.31
CA GLY A 677 4.11 6.39 12.99
C GLY A 677 2.60 6.50 12.76
N ALA A 678 1.82 6.13 13.79
CA ALA A 678 0.43 6.54 13.90
C ALA A 678 0.38 8.08 13.88
N PRO A 679 -0.55 8.68 13.12
CA PRO A 679 -0.64 10.13 13.10
C PRO A 679 -0.93 10.64 14.51
N ASN A 680 -0.30 11.76 14.85
CA ASN A 680 -0.39 12.35 16.18
C ASN A 680 -1.81 12.81 16.45
N ARG A 681 -2.25 12.70 17.70
CA ARG A 681 -3.64 12.95 18.06
C ARG A 681 -3.81 14.33 18.66
N VAL A 682 -4.84 15.05 18.23
CA VAL A 682 -5.30 16.27 18.87
C VAL A 682 -6.74 16.08 19.32
N THR A 683 -6.96 16.17 20.63
CA THR A 683 -8.31 16.11 21.22
C THR A 683 -8.75 17.52 21.59
N VAL A 684 -9.93 17.93 21.13
CA VAL A 684 -10.54 19.22 21.46
C VAL A 684 -11.85 18.98 22.20
N VAL A 685 -11.99 19.57 23.38
CA VAL A 685 -13.14 19.40 24.26
C VAL A 685 -13.82 20.74 24.52
N TRP A 686 -15.15 20.78 24.43
CA TRP A 686 -15.99 21.93 24.79
C TRP A 686 -16.83 21.66 26.03
N PRO A 687 -17.30 22.71 26.73
CA PRO A 687 -18.30 22.54 27.78
C PRO A 687 -19.57 21.88 27.24
N ASN A 688 -20.17 20.99 28.04
CA ASN A 688 -21.44 20.37 27.70
C ASN A 688 -22.52 21.41 27.36
N GLY A 689 -23.23 21.19 26.26
CA GLY A 689 -24.30 22.06 25.79
C GLY A 689 -23.83 23.35 25.11
N ALA A 690 -22.52 23.56 24.94
CA ALA A 690 -22.00 24.76 24.27
C ALA A 690 -22.35 24.79 22.77
N ILE A 691 -22.34 23.63 22.11
CA ILE A 691 -22.60 23.49 20.68
C ILE A 691 -23.73 22.48 20.49
N VAL A 692 -24.97 22.96 20.47
CA VAL A 692 -26.18 22.15 20.34
C VAL A 692 -27.05 22.65 19.21
N ASN A 693 -27.72 21.73 18.50
CA ASN A 693 -28.71 22.06 17.47
C ASN A 693 -28.16 22.99 16.36
N THR A 694 -26.88 22.85 16.01
CA THR A 694 -26.15 23.67 15.04
C THR A 694 -25.01 22.87 14.40
N TRP A 695 -24.41 23.39 13.33
CA TRP A 695 -23.15 22.88 12.77
C TRP A 695 -21.95 23.60 13.39
N LEU A 696 -20.85 22.86 13.49
CA LEU A 696 -19.51 23.33 13.84
C LEU A 696 -18.62 23.15 12.61
N GLU A 697 -18.08 24.26 12.09
CA GLU A 697 -16.92 24.27 11.19
C GLU A 697 -15.66 24.18 12.06
N ILE A 698 -14.77 23.28 11.66
CA ILE A 698 -13.45 23.12 12.24
C ILE A 698 -12.45 23.32 11.14
N LYS A 699 -11.63 24.37 11.26
CA LYS A 699 -10.50 24.60 10.39
C LYS A 699 -9.21 24.37 11.17
N ILE A 700 -8.34 23.50 10.64
CA ILE A 700 -6.98 23.30 11.13
C ILE A 700 -6.04 24.09 10.21
N LEU A 701 -5.24 24.98 10.79
CA LEU A 701 -4.38 25.87 10.04
C LEU A 701 -3.17 25.12 9.47
N ALA A 702 -2.75 25.49 8.25
CA ALA A 702 -1.49 25.04 7.66
C ALA A 702 -0.30 25.72 8.32
N ASN A 703 0.47 24.99 9.12
CA ASN A 703 1.67 25.50 9.75
C ASN A 703 2.61 24.37 10.23
N ALA A 704 3.78 24.76 10.75
CA ALA A 704 4.79 23.82 11.22
C ALA A 704 4.32 22.95 12.40
N ASN A 705 3.45 23.46 13.28
CA ASN A 705 2.94 22.69 14.42
C ASN A 705 2.01 21.57 13.96
N THR A 706 1.09 21.89 13.04
CA THR A 706 0.09 20.94 12.53
C THR A 706 0.65 19.96 11.51
N GLY A 707 1.79 20.31 10.88
CA GLY A 707 2.40 19.53 9.80
C GLY A 707 1.60 19.60 8.49
N LEU A 708 0.59 20.47 8.41
CA LEU A 708 -0.26 20.60 7.21
C LEU A 708 0.33 21.65 6.25
N SER A 709 0.40 21.32 4.97
CA SER A 709 0.78 22.28 3.91
C SER A 709 -0.41 23.05 3.33
N VAL A 710 -1.64 22.59 3.60
CA VAL A 710 -2.90 23.26 3.25
C VAL A 710 -3.84 23.22 4.46
N GLU A 711 -4.67 24.27 4.64
CA GLU A 711 -5.66 24.29 5.72
C GLU A 711 -6.65 23.12 5.54
N ASP A 712 -6.91 22.37 6.61
CA ASP A 712 -7.99 21.37 6.62
C ASP A 712 -9.28 22.02 7.09
N VAL A 713 -10.40 21.73 6.41
CA VAL A 713 -11.72 22.22 6.81
C VAL A 713 -12.69 21.05 6.86
N SER A 714 -13.41 20.92 7.96
CA SER A 714 -14.39 19.87 8.16
C SER A 714 -15.55 20.33 9.04
N TYR A 715 -16.67 19.58 9.01
CA TYR A 715 -17.88 19.95 9.74
C TYR A 715 -18.48 18.77 10.49
N PHE A 716 -18.97 19.04 11.69
CA PHE A 716 -19.87 18.15 12.43
C PHE A 716 -21.11 18.91 12.86
N GLY A 717 -22.26 18.26 12.83
CA GLY A 717 -23.51 18.82 13.35
C GLY A 717 -23.93 18.20 14.67
N ASN A 718 -24.88 18.84 15.34
CA ASN A 718 -25.65 18.21 16.41
C ASN A 718 -27.12 18.60 16.29
N LEU A 719 -28.01 17.63 16.54
CA LEU A 719 -29.43 17.86 16.72
C LEU A 719 -29.99 16.90 17.78
N ILE A 720 -30.24 17.41 18.97
CA ILE A 720 -30.56 16.59 20.14
C ILE A 720 -31.82 15.75 19.91
N GLY A 721 -31.70 14.44 20.09
CA GLY A 721 -32.83 13.49 20.07
C GLY A 721 -33.31 13.06 18.69
N GLU A 722 -32.67 13.49 17.60
CA GLU A 722 -32.97 12.99 16.25
C GLU A 722 -32.42 11.57 16.07
N THR A 723 -33.15 10.70 15.36
CA THR A 723 -32.86 9.25 15.28
C THR A 723 -32.51 8.76 13.88
N GLY A 724 -32.27 9.66 12.94
CA GLY A 724 -32.04 9.40 11.53
C GLY A 724 -33.28 8.85 10.83
N ASP A 725 -34.45 9.44 11.06
CA ASP A 725 -35.72 8.93 10.49
C ASP A 725 -35.94 9.35 9.04
N SER A 726 -35.23 10.40 8.60
CA SER A 726 -35.34 10.95 7.25
C SER A 726 -33.97 11.26 6.64
N PRO A 727 -33.72 10.85 5.38
CA PRO A 727 -32.49 11.22 4.67
C PRO A 727 -32.49 12.67 4.16
N THR A 728 -33.64 13.37 4.18
CA THR A 728 -33.80 14.71 3.59
C THR A 728 -34.21 15.78 4.61
N ALA A 729 -34.36 15.41 5.88
CA ALA A 729 -34.72 16.34 6.93
C ALA A 729 -34.09 15.93 8.26
N ALA A 730 -33.30 16.81 8.88
CA ALA A 730 -32.81 16.62 10.24
C ALA A 730 -33.78 17.28 11.23
N ARG A 731 -34.72 16.52 11.82
CA ARG A 731 -35.77 17.08 12.70
C ARG A 731 -36.13 16.14 13.85
N THR A 732 -35.84 16.55 15.08
CA THR A 732 -36.38 15.88 16.27
C THR A 732 -37.88 16.13 16.38
N ASN A 733 -38.69 15.09 16.18
CA ASN A 733 -40.13 15.17 16.08
C ASN A 733 -40.85 13.98 16.76
N ALA A 734 -42.17 13.88 16.58
CA ALA A 734 -42.97 12.82 17.20
C ALA A 734 -42.61 11.40 16.70
N THR A 735 -42.07 11.29 15.48
CA THR A 735 -41.56 10.04 14.90
C THR A 735 -40.36 9.53 15.68
N ASP A 736 -39.39 10.39 16.02
CA ASP A 736 -38.23 10.02 16.84
C ASP A 736 -38.65 9.48 18.21
N ILE A 737 -39.60 10.17 18.87
CA ILE A 737 -40.16 9.71 20.15
C ILE A 737 -40.83 8.34 19.99
N GLY A 738 -41.51 8.10 18.87
CA GLY A 738 -42.10 6.80 18.53
C GLY A 738 -41.04 5.72 18.34
N ARG A 739 -39.94 6.02 17.63
CA ARG A 739 -38.82 5.10 17.41
C ARG A 739 -38.08 4.76 18.70
N LEU A 740 -37.83 5.74 19.56
CA LEU A 740 -37.25 5.54 20.90
C LEU A 740 -38.09 4.58 21.75
N ARG A 741 -39.42 4.80 21.79
CA ARG A 741 -40.35 3.90 22.51
C ARG A 741 -40.33 2.46 21.99
N ASN A 742 -40.09 2.28 20.70
CA ASN A 742 -40.03 0.98 20.06
C ASN A 742 -38.67 0.28 20.20
N ASN A 743 -37.64 0.98 20.69
CA ASN A 743 -36.26 0.48 20.80
C ASN A 743 -35.70 0.54 22.23
N LEU A 744 -36.57 0.49 23.24
CA LEU A 744 -36.15 0.38 24.64
C LEU A 744 -35.28 -0.87 24.85
N SER A 745 -34.07 -0.70 25.38
CA SER A 745 -33.11 -1.81 25.56
C SER A 745 -33.41 -2.68 26.79
N GLY A 746 -34.29 -2.20 27.68
CA GLY A 746 -34.66 -2.90 28.91
C GLY A 746 -33.47 -2.97 29.88
N PHE A 747 -33.03 -4.20 30.18
CA PHE A 747 -31.89 -4.43 31.07
C PHE A 747 -30.55 -4.58 30.34
N PHE A 748 -30.56 -4.65 29.01
CA PHE A 748 -29.37 -4.86 28.19
C PHE A 748 -28.65 -3.54 27.90
N THR A 749 -27.33 -3.62 27.81
CA THR A 749 -26.47 -2.52 27.37
C THR A 749 -26.49 -2.40 25.85
N VAL A 750 -26.33 -1.19 25.35
CA VAL A 750 -26.16 -0.89 23.92
C VAL A 750 -24.80 -0.25 23.67
N GLY A 751 -24.32 -0.36 22.43
CA GLY A 751 -23.05 0.23 21.99
C GLY A 751 -23.11 1.75 21.84
N VAL A 752 -21.94 2.36 21.70
CA VAL A 752 -21.72 3.82 21.56
C VAL A 752 -22.37 4.40 20.31
N GLU A 753 -22.60 3.57 19.29
CA GLU A 753 -23.21 3.88 18.00
C GLU A 753 -24.75 3.87 18.02
N ASN A 754 -25.38 3.42 19.11
CA ASN A 754 -26.82 3.20 19.12
C ASN A 754 -27.60 4.52 18.99
N ALA A 755 -28.23 4.78 17.83
CA ALA A 755 -28.92 6.05 17.56
C ALA A 755 -30.07 6.41 18.51
N PHE A 756 -30.50 5.47 19.37
CA PHE A 756 -31.59 5.66 20.33
C PHE A 756 -31.10 5.93 21.76
N ASP A 757 -29.81 5.78 22.05
CA ASP A 757 -29.19 6.14 23.33
C ASP A 757 -28.69 7.60 23.26
N ILE A 758 -29.59 8.53 23.55
CA ILE A 758 -29.42 9.97 23.32
C ILE A 758 -28.53 10.59 24.40
N ASP A 759 -28.50 10.02 25.60
CA ASP A 759 -27.62 10.42 26.69
C ASP A 759 -26.33 9.60 26.81
N ARG A 760 -26.15 8.60 25.92
CA ARG A 760 -24.96 7.73 25.88
C ARG A 760 -24.69 7.08 27.24
N SER A 761 -25.77 6.70 27.94
CA SER A 761 -25.72 5.98 29.21
C SER A 761 -25.48 4.47 29.03
N GLY A 762 -25.40 4.00 27.77
CA GLY A 762 -25.35 2.60 27.41
C GLY A 762 -26.72 1.92 27.49
N ARG A 763 -27.83 2.66 27.60
CA ARG A 763 -29.19 2.11 27.71
C ARG A 763 -30.26 3.03 27.13
N VAL A 764 -31.06 2.48 26.21
CA VAL A 764 -32.26 3.18 25.69
C VAL A 764 -33.41 3.03 26.67
N ASN A 765 -33.79 4.12 27.33
CA ASN A 765 -34.77 4.11 28.41
C ASN A 765 -35.73 5.31 28.39
N ALA A 766 -36.51 5.48 29.47
CA ALA A 766 -37.48 6.56 29.58
C ALA A 766 -36.83 7.96 29.59
N ASN A 767 -35.55 8.05 29.97
CA ASN A 767 -34.76 9.27 29.93
C ASN A 767 -34.55 9.75 28.50
N ASP A 768 -34.13 8.88 27.57
CA ASP A 768 -33.95 9.22 26.15
C ASP A 768 -35.23 9.72 25.50
N ILE A 769 -36.35 9.06 25.81
CA ILE A 769 -37.69 9.49 25.39
C ILE A 769 -38.01 10.88 25.94
N GLY A 770 -37.62 11.15 27.19
CA GLY A 770 -37.76 12.46 27.83
C GLY A 770 -36.92 13.52 27.13
N ILE A 771 -35.66 13.21 26.82
CA ILE A 771 -34.72 14.09 26.14
C ILE A 771 -35.25 14.47 24.75
N ALA A 772 -35.63 13.51 23.91
CA ALA A 772 -36.18 13.80 22.58
C ALA A 772 -37.49 14.61 22.66
N ARG A 773 -38.35 14.31 23.64
CA ARG A 773 -39.59 15.09 23.86
C ARG A 773 -39.32 16.54 24.26
N ASN A 774 -38.28 16.78 25.04
CA ASN A 774 -37.92 18.12 25.50
C ASN A 774 -37.14 18.91 24.43
N ASN A 775 -36.69 18.26 23.36
CA ASN A 775 -35.87 18.86 22.28
C ASN A 775 -36.55 18.78 20.90
N LEU A 776 -37.89 18.85 20.85
CA LEU A 776 -38.61 18.93 19.59
C LEU A 776 -38.17 20.17 18.78
N SER A 777 -37.61 19.96 17.59
CA SER A 777 -36.93 21.02 16.83
C SER A 777 -37.89 22.04 16.21
N GLY A 778 -39.15 21.68 16.01
CA GLY A 778 -40.16 22.56 15.42
C GLY A 778 -39.73 23.09 14.03
N PHE A 779 -39.72 24.42 13.87
CA PHE A 779 -39.24 25.11 12.66
C PHE A 779 -37.73 25.44 12.70
N SER A 780 -37.06 25.18 13.82
CA SER A 780 -35.62 25.43 14.04
C SER A 780 -34.83 24.12 13.91
N SER A 781 -34.98 23.47 12.77
CA SER A 781 -34.28 22.23 12.44
C SER A 781 -32.83 22.48 12.05
N LEU A 782 -31.97 21.47 12.23
CA LEU A 782 -30.65 21.47 11.62
C LEU A 782 -30.81 21.40 10.09
N SER A 783 -30.13 22.29 9.36
CA SER A 783 -30.12 22.27 7.89
C SER A 783 -29.18 21.17 7.42
N LEU A 784 -29.57 20.40 6.41
CA LEU A 784 -28.62 19.52 5.72
C LEU A 784 -27.79 20.36 4.75
N ILE A 785 -26.64 20.83 5.20
CA ILE A 785 -25.79 21.78 4.48
C ILE A 785 -25.00 21.12 3.33
N THR A 786 -24.63 21.93 2.35
CA THR A 786 -23.64 21.65 1.30
C THR A 786 -22.65 22.83 1.30
N PRO A 787 -21.71 22.86 2.25
CA PRO A 787 -20.84 24.01 2.53
C PRO A 787 -19.84 24.29 1.42
#